data_AF-A0A5C8EJC4-F1
#
_entry.id   AF-A0A5C8EJC4-F1
#
_cell.length_a   1.000
_cell.length_b   1.000
_cell.length_c   1.000
_cell.angle_alpha   90.00
_cell.angle_beta   90.00
_cell.angle_gamma   90.00
#
_symmetry.space_group_name_H-M   'P 1'
#
loop_
_entity.id
_entity.type
_entity.pdbx_description
1 polymer ?
#
loop_
_entity_poly.entity_id
_entity_poly.type
_entity_poly.pdbx_seq_one_letter_code
_entity_poly.pdbx_strand_id
1 'polypeptide(L)'
;MGYDKKIAEEELKNKVASDYFTTKNFDSTQIIGKIDFCIAKKINKKDKYLKTQNNFDNKEFEAEYYLWAEAKKGNKHDFIESFVQLILTIGKGRIYDKHLPPAFLGEFDAEQIAFLPYHKIMDVFSQNDFNWNVAPSNHNTKEFKQLYEMVKNTLEEESFIFKFGKDDKEIEDFIKNNFGKAGVENNLSKTQIDKNNFVNIYSKWLVSVKNSISVDWDMAKKNGIIDADFYLADLLSENNLTLIKKLFVILKTDHYELDRKIDDMGLITSKQSHFYDNQKAHKEFWKRYHRPPKKEYWDYIINRRDLLVPQDIRERKGSFFTPQIWVEKSQDYIAEVLGESWQDEYYIWDLAAGTGNLLAGLVNKYNIFASTIDQADVDIMIERVDNGANLLKSHIFKFDFLNDDFSKLPKELKNIIDEKPEKLVIYINPPYAEAGGGTGKTKSKVSTENEIYRRYKNIIRDASKEIYALFFIRIYKEIPNCILASFSTLKIVQAGNFQSFRDIFLSKLEKLFLVPADTFDNVNGDFPIGFFVWNTSKKHKDKIVVSDVFDANSKFLTTKEILFFDKNIKRINDWIDYYRVDKINNIGVIMADAPDFQNNKYISILNDKTSRHGKFMYIDYNNLITICIYYAVRLCIEATWINDRDQFLYPNDLWEEDLEFQSDCLAFTLFHGQNRISAEEGINHWIPFSEAEVGAKDSFESHFMKDFIDGKIKPKETKELLTERRSQKPIKFSKEAKDIFEAGRELWKYYHKHDLININASYYDIRKFFQGVDSKSGRMNNKSIDETYNKLIGNLRERMKILSKKIEPKIYEFGFLKK
;
A
#
# COMPACT_ATOMS: atom_id res chain seq x y z
N MET A 1 -5.22 -46.75 -19.57
CA MET A 1 -6.65 -46.86 -19.17
C MET A 1 -6.92 -45.71 -18.21
N GLY A 2 -7.99 -44.95 -18.41
CA GLY A 2 -8.38 -43.86 -17.50
C GLY A 2 -8.76 -44.36 -16.10
N TYR A 3 -9.15 -43.44 -15.23
CA TYR A 3 -9.55 -43.73 -13.84
C TYR A 3 -10.86 -44.53 -13.77
N ASP A 4 -11.12 -45.18 -12.63
CA ASP A 4 -12.38 -45.88 -12.40
C ASP A 4 -13.55 -44.89 -12.47
N LYS A 5 -14.54 -45.15 -13.33
CA LYS A 5 -15.72 -44.29 -13.50
C LYS A 5 -16.59 -44.17 -12.23
N LYS A 6 -16.38 -45.05 -11.24
CA LYS A 6 -17.05 -45.00 -9.92
C LYS A 6 -16.22 -44.29 -8.85
N ILE A 7 -15.00 -43.85 -9.17
CA ILE A 7 -14.09 -43.16 -8.25
C ILE A 7 -14.79 -41.98 -7.56
N ALA A 8 -14.49 -41.74 -6.28
CA ALA A 8 -14.94 -40.54 -5.61
C ALA A 8 -14.25 -39.31 -6.23
N GLU A 9 -14.95 -38.19 -6.36
CA GLU A 9 -14.41 -36.98 -6.99
C GLU A 9 -13.15 -36.46 -6.27
N GLU A 10 -13.14 -36.50 -4.93
CA GLU A 10 -11.96 -36.16 -4.13
C GLU A 10 -10.78 -37.12 -4.36
N GLU A 11 -11.05 -38.41 -4.57
CA GLU A 11 -10.00 -39.38 -4.89
C GLU A 11 -9.45 -39.13 -6.31
N LEU A 12 -10.31 -38.74 -7.26
CA LEU A 12 -9.92 -38.36 -8.61
C LEU A 12 -9.03 -37.11 -8.62
N LYS A 13 -9.40 -36.04 -7.90
CA LYS A 13 -8.58 -34.82 -7.73
C LYS A 13 -7.17 -35.16 -7.26
N ASN A 14 -7.07 -36.00 -6.23
CA ASN A 14 -5.78 -36.43 -5.67
C ASN A 14 -4.93 -37.24 -6.65
N LYS A 15 -5.56 -38.16 -7.41
CA LYS A 15 -4.86 -38.94 -8.43
C LYS A 15 -4.37 -38.07 -9.59
N VAL A 16 -5.20 -37.18 -10.12
CA VAL A 16 -4.81 -36.27 -11.21
C VAL A 16 -3.65 -35.35 -10.78
N ALA A 17 -3.68 -34.81 -9.55
CA ALA A 17 -2.55 -34.07 -8.99
C ALA A 17 -1.27 -34.93 -8.91
N SER A 18 -1.40 -36.17 -8.45
CA SER A 18 -0.28 -37.12 -8.32
C SER A 18 0.31 -37.51 -9.68
N ASP A 19 -0.53 -37.80 -10.65
CA ASP A 19 -0.10 -38.41 -11.90
C ASP A 19 0.49 -37.37 -12.86
N TYR A 20 -0.05 -36.14 -12.89
CA TYR A 20 0.34 -35.13 -13.88
C TYR A 20 1.02 -33.87 -13.30
N PHE A 21 0.85 -33.58 -12.01
CA PHE A 21 1.33 -32.33 -11.38
C PHE A 21 2.36 -32.55 -10.25
N THR A 22 3.07 -33.68 -10.22
CA THR A 22 4.03 -34.05 -9.15
C THR A 22 5.42 -33.43 -9.25
N THR A 23 5.71 -32.64 -10.28
CA THR A 23 7.05 -32.05 -10.43
C THR A 23 7.40 -31.12 -9.25
N LYS A 24 8.70 -30.91 -9.00
CA LYS A 24 9.20 -30.08 -7.87
C LYS A 24 8.71 -28.62 -7.89
N ASN A 25 8.03 -28.18 -8.94
CA ASN A 25 7.64 -26.78 -9.16
C ASN A 25 6.14 -26.52 -8.99
N PHE A 26 5.31 -27.54 -8.71
CA PHE A 26 3.87 -27.37 -8.51
C PHE A 26 3.43 -27.62 -7.06
N ASP A 27 2.41 -26.86 -6.65
CA ASP A 27 1.65 -26.97 -5.42
C ASP A 27 0.17 -27.16 -5.78
N SER A 28 -0.35 -28.37 -5.57
CA SER A 28 -1.74 -28.75 -5.85
C SER A 28 -2.62 -28.76 -4.59
N THR A 29 -2.14 -28.17 -3.49
CA THR A 29 -2.80 -28.28 -2.17
C THR A 29 -3.65 -27.06 -1.80
N GLN A 30 -3.63 -26.01 -2.63
CA GLN A 30 -4.33 -24.76 -2.34
C GLN A 30 -5.82 -24.86 -2.68
N ILE A 31 -6.64 -24.22 -1.85
CA ILE A 31 -8.10 -24.18 -2.00
C ILE A 31 -8.53 -22.73 -2.14
N ILE A 32 -9.21 -22.40 -3.25
CA ILE A 32 -9.69 -21.04 -3.56
C ILE A 32 -11.21 -21.03 -3.67
N GLY A 33 -11.88 -20.46 -2.68
CA GLY A 33 -13.34 -20.31 -2.70
C GLY A 33 -14.04 -21.65 -2.87
N LYS A 34 -14.75 -21.80 -4.01
CA LYS A 34 -15.47 -23.03 -4.41
C LYS A 34 -14.89 -23.67 -5.67
N ILE A 35 -13.65 -23.34 -6.03
CA ILE A 35 -12.94 -24.00 -7.13
C ILE A 35 -12.47 -25.37 -6.65
N ASP A 36 -12.75 -26.41 -7.42
CA ASP A 36 -12.51 -27.80 -7.03
C ASP A 36 -11.04 -28.20 -7.05
N PHE A 37 -10.25 -27.66 -7.98
CA PHE A 37 -8.87 -28.06 -8.18
C PHE A 37 -8.01 -26.86 -8.59
N CYS A 38 -6.83 -26.73 -7.98
CA CYS A 38 -5.93 -25.61 -8.22
C CYS A 38 -4.48 -26.10 -8.33
N ILE A 39 -3.73 -25.58 -9.30
CA ILE A 39 -2.28 -25.78 -9.42
C ILE A 39 -1.58 -24.45 -9.30
N ALA A 40 -0.74 -24.29 -8.27
CA ALA A 40 0.07 -23.11 -8.02
C ALA A 40 1.57 -23.42 -8.16
N LYS A 41 2.39 -22.39 -8.19
CA LYS A 41 3.85 -22.49 -8.18
C LYS A 41 4.40 -22.82 -6.81
N LYS A 42 5.23 -23.86 -6.74
CA LYS A 42 5.94 -24.29 -5.53
C LYS A 42 7.12 -23.38 -5.23
N ILE A 43 7.19 -22.86 -4.01
CA ILE A 43 8.28 -21.99 -3.55
C ILE A 43 9.45 -22.83 -3.03
N ASN A 44 10.62 -22.77 -3.68
CA ASN A 44 11.80 -23.57 -3.29
C ASN A 44 12.62 -22.93 -2.15
N LYS A 45 13.38 -23.76 -1.41
CA LYS A 45 14.24 -23.32 -0.28
C LYS A 45 15.33 -22.31 -0.67
N LYS A 46 15.82 -22.33 -1.91
CA LYS A 46 16.83 -21.37 -2.42
C LYS A 46 16.23 -19.99 -2.67
N ASP A 47 15.01 -19.93 -3.19
CA ASP A 47 14.21 -18.70 -3.24
C ASP A 47 13.91 -18.20 -1.83
N LYS A 48 13.85 -19.11 -0.85
CA LYS A 48 13.76 -18.80 0.58
C LYS A 48 15.06 -18.29 1.22
N TYR A 49 16.22 -18.47 0.57
CA TYR A 49 17.54 -18.02 1.04
C TYR A 49 17.99 -16.69 0.40
N LEU A 50 17.63 -16.43 -0.86
CA LEU A 50 17.72 -15.09 -1.45
C LEU A 50 16.79 -14.07 -0.75
N LYS A 51 15.78 -14.56 -0.01
CA LYS A 51 14.92 -13.78 0.90
C LYS A 51 15.62 -13.19 2.11
N THR A 52 16.70 -13.80 2.62
CA THR A 52 17.32 -13.37 3.89
C THR A 52 18.47 -12.38 3.72
N GLN A 53 19.04 -12.23 2.52
CA GLN A 53 20.12 -11.26 2.28
C GLN A 53 19.64 -9.88 1.79
N ASN A 54 18.42 -9.77 1.27
CA ASN A 54 17.92 -8.54 0.64
C ASN A 54 16.85 -7.79 1.46
N ASN A 55 16.64 -8.10 2.75
CA ASN A 55 15.65 -7.43 3.60
C ASN A 55 14.25 -7.28 2.95
N PHE A 56 13.73 -8.35 2.36
CA PHE A 56 12.30 -8.40 2.01
C PHE A 56 11.52 -9.00 3.17
N ASP A 57 10.57 -8.24 3.70
CA ASP A 57 9.65 -8.66 4.75
C ASP A 57 8.77 -9.86 4.33
N ASN A 58 8.39 -10.65 5.32
CA ASN A 58 7.69 -11.93 5.19
C ASN A 58 6.18 -11.83 4.82
N LYS A 59 5.76 -10.93 3.92
CA LYS A 59 4.36 -10.88 3.45
C LYS A 59 4.23 -10.87 1.92
N GLU A 60 3.50 -11.88 1.46
CA GLU A 60 2.74 -11.95 0.21
C GLU A 60 3.54 -11.97 -1.12
N PHE A 61 3.99 -13.16 -1.49
CA PHE A 61 3.77 -13.56 -2.88
C PHE A 61 2.31 -13.96 -2.99
N GLU A 62 1.52 -13.26 -3.80
CA GLU A 62 0.31 -13.86 -4.38
C GLU A 62 0.75 -15.19 -5.01
N ALA A 63 0.07 -16.28 -4.66
CA ALA A 63 0.35 -17.57 -5.26
C ALA A 63 0.14 -17.44 -6.77
N GLU A 64 1.21 -17.67 -7.54
CA GLU A 64 1.14 -17.70 -9.01
C GLU A 64 0.42 -18.99 -9.39
N TYR A 65 -0.84 -18.88 -9.80
CA TYR A 65 -1.65 -20.01 -10.23
C TYR A 65 -1.41 -20.32 -11.71
N TYR A 66 -1.28 -21.59 -12.02
CA TYR A 66 -1.22 -22.09 -13.40
C TYR A 66 -2.58 -22.57 -13.90
N LEU A 67 -3.38 -23.17 -13.01
CA LEU A 67 -4.66 -23.78 -13.34
C LEU A 67 -5.67 -23.61 -12.21
N TRP A 68 -6.89 -23.24 -12.59
CA TRP A 68 -8.10 -23.45 -11.79
C TRP A 68 -9.02 -24.38 -12.56
N ALA A 69 -9.53 -25.43 -11.93
CA ALA A 69 -10.35 -26.41 -12.62
C ALA A 69 -11.55 -26.88 -11.80
N GLU A 70 -12.59 -27.27 -12.53
CA GLU A 70 -13.74 -28.03 -12.02
C GLU A 70 -13.45 -29.52 -12.21
N ALA A 71 -13.85 -30.36 -11.25
CA ALA A 71 -13.69 -31.81 -11.36
C ALA A 71 -15.05 -32.49 -11.32
N LYS A 72 -15.29 -33.47 -12.19
CA LYS A 72 -16.57 -34.19 -12.23
C LYS A 72 -16.40 -35.69 -12.02
N LYS A 73 -17.33 -36.27 -11.26
CA LYS A 73 -17.39 -37.72 -11.07
C LYS A 73 -17.92 -38.43 -12.33
N GLY A 74 -17.19 -39.47 -12.76
CA GLY A 74 -17.61 -40.33 -13.89
C GLY A 74 -17.12 -39.81 -15.23
N ASN A 75 -17.92 -39.97 -16.28
CA ASN A 75 -17.55 -39.56 -17.66
C ASN A 75 -18.79 -39.20 -18.52
N LYS A 76 -19.87 -38.75 -17.87
CA LYS A 76 -21.19 -38.59 -18.49
C LYS A 76 -21.71 -37.14 -18.51
N HIS A 77 -20.95 -36.20 -17.95
CA HIS A 77 -21.28 -34.79 -17.96
C HIS A 77 -20.79 -34.13 -19.25
N ASP A 78 -21.37 -32.99 -19.54
CA ASP A 78 -20.94 -32.15 -20.65
C ASP A 78 -19.77 -31.27 -20.20
N PHE A 79 -18.68 -31.41 -20.93
CA PHE A 79 -17.43 -30.75 -20.67
C PHE A 79 -17.53 -29.21 -20.78
N ILE A 80 -18.38 -28.71 -21.69
CA ILE A 80 -18.64 -27.28 -21.86
C ILE A 80 -19.44 -26.76 -20.66
N GLU A 81 -20.45 -27.52 -20.20
CA GLU A 81 -21.27 -27.12 -19.04
C GLU A 81 -20.42 -26.99 -17.76
N SER A 82 -19.45 -27.88 -17.56
CA SER A 82 -18.54 -27.79 -16.41
C SER A 82 -17.64 -26.56 -16.46
N PHE A 83 -17.14 -26.18 -17.64
CA PHE A 83 -16.41 -24.92 -17.81
C PHE A 83 -17.28 -23.71 -17.52
N VAL A 84 -18.53 -23.70 -17.99
CA VAL A 84 -19.50 -22.64 -17.69
C VAL A 84 -19.72 -22.54 -16.18
N GLN A 85 -19.84 -23.67 -15.48
CA GLN A 85 -19.95 -23.70 -14.02
C GLN A 85 -18.73 -23.10 -13.33
N LEU A 86 -17.52 -23.42 -13.78
CA LEU A 86 -16.28 -22.85 -13.25
C LEU A 86 -16.25 -21.33 -13.43
N ILE A 87 -16.59 -20.84 -14.63
CA ILE A 87 -16.61 -19.40 -14.96
C ILE A 87 -17.64 -18.66 -14.10
N LEU A 88 -18.86 -19.19 -13.96
CA LEU A 88 -19.88 -18.63 -13.08
C LEU A 88 -19.42 -18.60 -11.61
N THR A 89 -18.72 -19.64 -11.16
CA THR A 89 -18.15 -19.71 -9.80
C THR A 89 -17.10 -18.63 -9.57
N ILE A 90 -16.18 -18.45 -10.53
CA ILE A 90 -15.15 -17.40 -10.50
C ILE A 90 -15.79 -16.01 -10.46
N GLY A 91 -16.74 -15.72 -11.35
CA GLY A 91 -17.34 -14.39 -11.45
C GLY A 91 -18.26 -14.04 -10.28
N LYS A 92 -19.07 -15.00 -9.80
CA LYS A 92 -19.90 -14.82 -8.60
C LYS A 92 -19.06 -14.55 -7.35
N GLY A 93 -17.93 -15.23 -7.22
CA GLY A 93 -17.00 -15.03 -6.11
C GLY A 93 -16.11 -13.80 -6.25
N ARG A 94 -16.12 -13.14 -7.42
CA ARG A 94 -15.14 -12.12 -7.84
C ARG A 94 -13.71 -12.56 -7.52
N ILE A 95 -13.40 -13.83 -7.82
CA ILE A 95 -12.15 -14.47 -7.40
C ILE A 95 -10.93 -13.75 -8.00
N TYR A 96 -11.09 -13.21 -9.21
CA TYR A 96 -10.07 -12.42 -9.92
C TYR A 96 -9.72 -11.07 -9.25
N ASP A 97 -10.52 -10.57 -8.30
CA ASP A 97 -10.17 -9.37 -7.53
C ASP A 97 -9.23 -9.68 -6.35
N LYS A 98 -9.18 -10.96 -5.94
CA LYS A 98 -8.46 -11.41 -4.73
C LYS A 98 -7.24 -12.27 -5.04
N HIS A 99 -7.20 -12.85 -6.24
CA HIS A 99 -6.14 -13.72 -6.70
C HIS A 99 -5.86 -13.40 -8.16
N LEU A 100 -4.57 -13.34 -8.52
CA LEU A 100 -4.16 -13.29 -9.92
C LEU A 100 -4.75 -14.49 -10.68
N PRO A 101 -5.46 -14.25 -11.80
CA PRO A 101 -6.01 -15.33 -12.60
C PRO A 101 -4.95 -16.29 -13.14
N PRO A 102 -5.29 -17.58 -13.32
CA PRO A 102 -4.38 -18.57 -13.85
C PRO A 102 -4.17 -18.39 -15.35
N ALA A 103 -3.14 -19.02 -15.89
CA ALA A 103 -2.95 -19.08 -17.34
C ALA A 103 -4.09 -19.86 -18.04
N PHE A 104 -4.58 -20.91 -17.39
CA PHE A 104 -5.63 -21.78 -17.91
C PHE A 104 -6.73 -22.00 -16.88
N LEU A 105 -7.96 -22.10 -17.37
CA LEU A 105 -9.01 -22.86 -16.71
C LEU A 105 -8.92 -24.32 -17.16
N GLY A 106 -9.41 -25.23 -16.34
CA GLY A 106 -9.52 -26.63 -16.72
C GLY A 106 -10.83 -27.26 -16.32
N GLU A 107 -11.08 -28.42 -16.91
CA GLU A 107 -12.04 -29.38 -16.39
C GLU A 107 -11.48 -30.78 -16.59
N PHE A 108 -11.77 -31.68 -15.66
CA PHE A 108 -11.46 -33.09 -15.83
C PHE A 108 -12.46 -34.02 -15.14
N ASP A 109 -12.44 -35.27 -15.61
CA ASP A 109 -13.25 -36.37 -15.12
C ASP A 109 -12.48 -37.69 -15.04
N ALA A 110 -13.15 -38.84 -14.94
CA ALA A 110 -12.44 -40.12 -14.85
C ALA A 110 -11.77 -40.56 -16.17
N GLU A 111 -12.13 -39.97 -17.31
CA GLU A 111 -11.66 -40.35 -18.65
C GLU A 111 -10.70 -39.32 -19.27
N GLN A 112 -10.88 -38.03 -19.03
CA GLN A 112 -10.18 -36.96 -19.75
C GLN A 112 -10.01 -35.67 -18.94
N ILE A 113 -9.10 -34.81 -19.41
CA ILE A 113 -8.87 -33.44 -18.97
C ILE A 113 -8.84 -32.52 -20.18
N ALA A 114 -9.33 -31.29 -20.03
CA ALA A 114 -8.97 -30.24 -20.98
C ALA A 114 -8.71 -28.89 -20.34
N PHE A 115 -8.10 -28.04 -21.15
CA PHE A 115 -7.62 -26.73 -20.76
C PHE A 115 -8.21 -25.65 -21.66
N LEU A 116 -8.61 -24.54 -21.05
CA LEU A 116 -9.16 -23.37 -21.70
C LEU A 116 -8.29 -22.16 -21.32
N PRO A 117 -7.63 -21.49 -22.29
CA PRO A 117 -6.81 -20.32 -21.97
C PRO A 117 -7.64 -19.21 -21.30
N TYR A 118 -7.25 -18.75 -20.11
CA TYR A 118 -8.06 -17.80 -19.34
C TYR A 118 -8.29 -16.48 -20.09
N HIS A 119 -7.29 -16.01 -20.85
CA HIS A 119 -7.38 -14.76 -21.59
C HIS A 119 -8.49 -14.74 -22.66
N LYS A 120 -8.90 -15.90 -23.19
CA LYS A 120 -9.96 -16.00 -24.22
C LYS A 120 -11.36 -15.75 -23.66
N ILE A 121 -11.53 -15.95 -22.35
CA ILE A 121 -12.81 -15.79 -21.66
C ILE A 121 -12.83 -14.58 -20.73
N MET A 122 -11.67 -13.91 -20.56
CA MET A 122 -11.46 -12.85 -19.59
C MET A 122 -12.45 -11.69 -19.76
N ASP A 123 -12.81 -11.37 -21.00
CA ASP A 123 -13.70 -10.27 -21.33
C ASP A 123 -15.09 -10.41 -20.71
N VAL A 124 -15.56 -11.64 -20.47
CA VAL A 124 -16.87 -11.86 -19.84
C VAL A 124 -16.89 -11.36 -18.40
N PHE A 125 -15.76 -11.45 -17.68
CA PHE A 125 -15.66 -10.92 -16.31
C PHE A 125 -15.79 -9.40 -16.22
N SER A 126 -15.65 -8.69 -17.36
CA SER A 126 -15.73 -7.23 -17.44
C SER A 126 -17.04 -6.70 -18.04
N GLN A 127 -18.04 -7.58 -18.25
CA GLN A 127 -19.32 -7.19 -18.83
C GLN A 127 -20.27 -6.57 -17.79
N ASN A 128 -20.70 -5.33 -18.04
CA ASN A 128 -21.54 -4.56 -17.12
C ASN A 128 -22.98 -5.10 -16.98
N ASP A 129 -23.52 -5.78 -17.99
CA ASP A 129 -24.90 -6.32 -18.02
C ASP A 129 -24.99 -7.83 -17.72
N PHE A 130 -23.91 -8.45 -17.23
CA PHE A 130 -23.85 -9.88 -16.96
C PHE A 130 -24.30 -10.24 -15.54
N ASN A 131 -25.34 -11.07 -15.39
CA ASN A 131 -25.85 -11.48 -14.09
C ASN A 131 -25.10 -12.70 -13.50
N TRP A 132 -24.14 -12.46 -12.61
CA TRP A 132 -23.36 -13.51 -11.93
C TRP A 132 -24.12 -14.36 -10.91
N ASN A 133 -25.38 -14.04 -10.59
CA ASN A 133 -26.18 -14.81 -9.63
C ASN A 133 -26.96 -15.97 -10.25
N VAL A 134 -26.81 -16.20 -11.56
CA VAL A 134 -27.41 -17.33 -12.26
C VAL A 134 -26.94 -18.65 -11.66
N ALA A 135 -27.88 -19.59 -11.46
CA ALA A 135 -27.55 -20.94 -11.02
C ALA A 135 -26.85 -21.70 -12.15
N PRO A 136 -25.69 -22.35 -11.91
CA PRO A 136 -24.99 -23.13 -12.94
C PRO A 136 -25.83 -24.25 -13.57
N SER A 137 -26.85 -24.74 -12.86
CA SER A 137 -27.80 -25.75 -13.36
C SER A 137 -28.93 -25.19 -14.24
N ASN A 138 -29.00 -23.87 -14.45
CA ASN A 138 -30.05 -23.25 -15.24
C ASN A 138 -29.56 -22.89 -16.66
N HIS A 139 -29.66 -23.87 -17.57
CA HIS A 139 -29.11 -23.77 -18.91
C HIS A 139 -29.93 -22.86 -19.86
N ASN A 140 -31.08 -22.35 -19.38
CA ASN A 140 -31.99 -21.53 -20.20
C ASN A 140 -31.68 -20.03 -20.18
N THR A 141 -30.80 -19.58 -19.28
CA THR A 141 -30.46 -18.16 -19.10
C THR A 141 -29.64 -17.60 -20.27
N LYS A 142 -29.68 -16.27 -20.45
CA LYS A 142 -28.86 -15.56 -21.45
C LYS A 142 -27.38 -15.77 -21.15
N GLU A 143 -27.00 -15.63 -19.89
CA GLU A 143 -25.65 -15.75 -19.37
C GLU A 143 -25.07 -17.14 -19.61
N PHE A 144 -25.83 -18.19 -19.28
CA PHE A 144 -25.37 -19.57 -19.51
C PHE A 144 -25.18 -19.86 -21.00
N LYS A 145 -26.14 -19.50 -21.85
CA LYS A 145 -26.04 -19.71 -23.30
C LYS A 145 -24.87 -18.95 -23.90
N GLN A 146 -24.63 -17.72 -23.46
CA GLN A 146 -23.49 -16.91 -23.89
C GLN A 146 -22.16 -17.56 -23.50
N LEU A 147 -22.01 -17.97 -22.24
CA LEU A 147 -20.80 -18.65 -21.78
C LEU A 147 -20.61 -19.99 -22.49
N TYR A 148 -21.68 -20.74 -22.69
CA TYR A 148 -21.66 -22.04 -23.37
C TYR A 148 -21.15 -21.90 -24.80
N GLU A 149 -21.71 -20.98 -25.59
CA GLU A 149 -21.26 -20.71 -26.97
C GLU A 149 -19.81 -20.21 -27.00
N MET A 150 -19.41 -19.32 -26.09
CA MET A 150 -18.04 -18.83 -26.02
C MET A 150 -17.03 -19.95 -25.72
N VAL A 151 -17.31 -20.77 -24.70
CA VAL A 151 -16.46 -21.91 -24.33
C VAL A 151 -16.42 -22.92 -25.48
N LYS A 152 -17.57 -23.25 -26.06
CA LYS A 152 -17.68 -24.17 -27.19
C LYS A 152 -16.82 -23.71 -28.37
N ASN A 153 -16.99 -22.47 -28.82
CA ASN A 153 -16.23 -21.91 -29.93
C ASN A 153 -14.72 -21.93 -29.64
N THR A 154 -14.34 -21.57 -28.40
CA THR A 154 -12.92 -21.57 -28.00
C THR A 154 -12.32 -22.98 -28.02
N LEU A 155 -13.06 -23.98 -27.54
CA LEU A 155 -12.62 -25.38 -27.53
C LEU A 155 -12.63 -26.02 -28.94
N GLU A 156 -13.47 -25.55 -29.86
CA GLU A 156 -13.47 -25.95 -31.28
C GLU A 156 -12.27 -25.34 -32.03
N GLU A 157 -11.84 -24.13 -31.68
CA GLU A 157 -10.70 -23.44 -32.28
C GLU A 157 -9.34 -23.94 -31.77
N GLU A 158 -9.22 -24.20 -30.46
CA GLU A 158 -7.97 -24.55 -29.79
C GLU A 158 -8.21 -25.73 -28.83
N SER A 159 -8.41 -26.94 -29.39
CA SER A 159 -8.76 -28.10 -28.58
C SER A 159 -7.55 -28.69 -27.84
N PHE A 160 -7.50 -28.52 -26.51
CA PHE A 160 -6.54 -29.16 -25.60
C PHE A 160 -7.20 -30.25 -24.75
N ILE A 161 -7.97 -31.14 -25.38
CA ILE A 161 -8.65 -32.26 -24.72
C ILE A 161 -7.76 -33.50 -24.80
N PHE A 162 -7.48 -34.11 -23.64
CA PHE A 162 -6.59 -35.26 -23.52
C PHE A 162 -7.25 -36.38 -22.72
N LYS A 163 -7.12 -37.62 -23.19
CA LYS A 163 -7.62 -38.81 -22.49
C LYS A 163 -6.57 -39.39 -21.56
N PHE A 164 -6.94 -39.54 -20.30
CA PHE A 164 -6.10 -40.18 -19.29
C PHE A 164 -5.76 -41.62 -19.68
N GLY A 165 -4.48 -41.98 -19.54
CA GLY A 165 -3.93 -43.28 -19.90
C GLY A 165 -3.68 -43.50 -21.39
N LYS A 166 -4.13 -42.61 -22.28
CA LYS A 166 -3.87 -42.69 -23.73
C LYS A 166 -2.95 -41.55 -24.17
N ASP A 167 -3.25 -40.34 -23.72
CA ASP A 167 -2.60 -39.10 -24.12
C ASP A 167 -1.69 -38.56 -22.99
N ASP A 168 -1.21 -39.45 -22.10
CA ASP A 168 -0.44 -39.07 -20.90
C ASP A 168 0.80 -38.24 -21.25
N LYS A 169 1.48 -38.62 -22.32
CA LYS A 169 2.69 -37.92 -22.77
C LYS A 169 2.37 -36.54 -23.31
N GLU A 170 1.27 -36.42 -24.04
CA GLU A 170 0.76 -35.16 -24.58
C GLU A 170 0.30 -34.22 -23.45
N ILE A 171 -0.29 -34.76 -22.37
CA ILE A 171 -0.62 -34.00 -21.15
C ILE A 171 0.67 -33.48 -20.49
N GLU A 172 1.67 -34.36 -20.30
CA GLU A 172 2.96 -33.98 -19.72
C GLU A 172 3.66 -32.89 -20.55
N ASP A 173 3.69 -33.05 -21.89
CA ASP A 173 4.29 -32.08 -22.80
C ASP A 173 3.51 -30.75 -22.79
N PHE A 174 2.18 -30.80 -22.74
CA PHE A 174 1.34 -29.60 -22.60
C PHE A 174 1.65 -28.84 -21.31
N ILE A 175 1.66 -29.53 -20.16
CA ILE A 175 1.97 -28.92 -18.85
C ILE A 175 3.39 -28.34 -18.90
N LYS A 176 4.36 -29.08 -19.41
CA LYS A 176 5.75 -28.61 -19.48
C LYS A 176 5.92 -27.35 -20.35
N ASN A 177 5.23 -27.28 -21.48
CA ASN A 177 5.34 -26.16 -22.42
C ASN A 177 4.57 -24.92 -21.97
N ASN A 178 3.44 -25.11 -21.27
CA ASN A 178 2.54 -24.02 -20.91
C ASN A 178 2.65 -23.55 -19.45
N PHE A 179 3.08 -24.42 -18.51
CA PHE A 179 3.07 -24.15 -17.06
C PHE A 179 4.50 -23.87 -16.52
N GLY A 180 5.22 -22.92 -17.15
CA GLY A 180 6.59 -22.52 -16.77
C GLY A 180 6.93 -21.05 -17.10
N LYS A 181 8.15 -20.58 -16.80
CA LYS A 181 8.59 -19.16 -16.98
C LYS A 181 8.25 -18.58 -18.36
N ALA A 182 8.39 -19.36 -19.43
CA ALA A 182 8.08 -18.92 -20.80
C ALA A 182 6.57 -18.85 -21.10
N GLY A 183 5.73 -19.64 -20.43
CA GLY A 183 4.27 -19.64 -20.61
C GLY A 183 3.54 -18.61 -19.76
N VAL A 184 4.02 -18.34 -18.54
CA VAL A 184 3.45 -17.32 -17.63
C VAL A 184 3.79 -15.89 -18.07
N GLU A 185 4.96 -15.65 -18.65
CA GLU A 185 5.32 -14.33 -19.18
C GLU A 185 4.37 -13.83 -20.29
N ASN A 186 3.58 -14.71 -20.91
CA ASN A 186 2.56 -14.35 -21.89
C ASN A 186 1.17 -14.05 -21.28
N ASN A 187 0.92 -14.42 -20.02
CA ASN A 187 -0.41 -14.41 -19.38
C ASN A 187 -0.50 -13.62 -18.04
N LEU A 188 0.45 -12.73 -17.75
CA LEU A 188 0.29 -11.75 -16.66
C LEU A 188 -0.95 -10.87 -16.92
N SER A 189 -1.72 -10.50 -15.89
CA SER A 189 -2.90 -9.61 -16.02
C SER A 189 -2.47 -8.28 -16.63
N LYS A 190 -2.61 -8.16 -17.95
CA LYS A 190 -2.20 -6.96 -18.66
C LYS A 190 -3.14 -5.82 -18.29
N THR A 191 -2.61 -4.62 -18.10
CA THR A 191 -3.43 -3.42 -17.89
C THR A 191 -4.32 -3.19 -19.11
N GLN A 192 -5.63 -3.08 -18.90
CA GLN A 192 -6.59 -2.80 -19.97
C GLN A 192 -6.42 -1.38 -20.48
N ILE A 193 -6.46 -1.18 -21.80
CA ILE A 193 -6.37 0.14 -22.43
C ILE A 193 -7.78 0.67 -22.72
N ASP A 194 -8.06 1.91 -22.31
CA ASP A 194 -9.36 2.57 -22.45
C ASP A 194 -9.23 4.03 -22.93
N LYS A 195 -10.36 4.78 -22.87
CA LYS A 195 -10.42 6.20 -23.26
C LYS A 195 -9.65 7.13 -22.33
N ASN A 196 -9.34 6.71 -21.11
CA ASN A 196 -8.72 7.55 -20.08
C ASN A 196 -7.20 7.35 -20.02
N ASN A 197 -6.71 6.14 -20.27
CA ASN A 197 -5.31 5.80 -20.02
C ASN A 197 -4.43 5.70 -21.29
N PHE A 198 -5.00 5.69 -22.49
CA PHE A 198 -4.22 5.50 -23.73
C PHE A 198 -3.14 6.58 -23.95
N VAL A 199 -3.38 7.81 -23.50
CA VAL A 199 -2.39 8.91 -23.55
C VAL A 199 -1.21 8.64 -22.61
N ASN A 200 -1.48 8.17 -21.39
CA ASN A 200 -0.44 7.83 -20.42
C ASN A 200 0.42 6.65 -20.91
N ILE A 201 -0.22 5.66 -21.54
CA ILE A 201 0.48 4.50 -22.12
C ILE A 201 1.35 4.93 -23.31
N TYR A 202 0.88 5.86 -24.14
CA TYR A 202 1.69 6.46 -25.19
C TYR A 202 2.97 7.10 -24.65
N SER A 203 2.88 7.90 -23.57
CA SER A 203 4.07 8.49 -22.93
C SER A 203 5.09 7.44 -22.50
N LYS A 204 4.64 6.30 -21.97
CA LYS A 204 5.54 5.18 -21.60
C LYS A 204 6.13 4.48 -22.83
N TRP A 205 5.36 4.38 -23.91
CA TRP A 205 5.82 3.81 -25.19
C TRP A 205 6.90 4.68 -25.83
N LEU A 206 6.81 6.01 -25.72
CA LEU A 206 7.84 6.94 -26.20
C LEU A 206 9.20 6.67 -25.54
N VAL A 207 9.21 6.41 -24.25
CA VAL A 207 10.45 6.13 -23.50
C VAL A 207 10.97 4.73 -23.79
N SER A 208 10.08 3.74 -23.89
CA SER A 208 10.46 2.33 -23.92
C SER A 208 10.72 1.80 -25.33
N VAL A 209 9.87 2.17 -26.30
CA VAL A 209 9.81 1.51 -27.63
C VAL A 209 10.31 2.44 -28.74
N LYS A 210 9.97 3.74 -28.73
CA LYS A 210 10.29 4.66 -29.85
C LYS A 210 11.74 4.60 -30.31
N ASN A 211 12.69 4.62 -29.35
CA ASN A 211 14.12 4.62 -29.66
C ASN A 211 14.65 3.28 -30.23
N SER A 212 13.84 2.21 -30.18
CA SER A 212 14.16 0.93 -30.82
C SER A 212 13.80 0.90 -32.32
N ILE A 213 13.04 1.87 -32.82
CA ILE A 213 12.53 1.89 -34.20
C ILE A 213 13.51 2.63 -35.12
N SER A 214 13.83 2.04 -36.26
CA SER A 214 14.72 2.58 -37.28
C SER A 214 14.01 3.60 -38.16
N VAL A 215 13.84 4.81 -37.64
CA VAL A 215 13.24 5.96 -38.33
C VAL A 215 14.06 7.21 -38.04
N ASP A 216 14.36 7.98 -39.10
CA ASP A 216 14.74 9.38 -38.95
C ASP A 216 13.48 10.19 -38.62
N TRP A 217 13.29 10.50 -37.34
CA TRP A 217 12.08 11.15 -36.83
C TRP A 217 11.87 12.56 -37.40
N ASP A 218 12.95 13.29 -37.69
CA ASP A 218 12.86 14.63 -38.26
C ASP A 218 12.38 14.57 -39.72
N MET A 219 12.90 13.61 -40.49
CA MET A 219 12.47 13.36 -41.86
C MET A 219 11.06 12.77 -41.93
N ALA A 220 10.69 11.86 -41.03
CA ALA A 220 9.33 11.32 -40.95
C ALA A 220 8.32 12.43 -40.71
N LYS A 221 8.59 13.32 -39.73
CA LYS A 221 7.74 14.46 -39.39
C LYS A 221 7.56 15.43 -40.56
N LYS A 222 8.62 15.71 -41.34
CA LYS A 222 8.54 16.52 -42.57
C LYS A 222 7.63 15.90 -43.64
N ASN A 223 7.47 14.57 -43.64
CA ASN A 223 6.61 13.84 -44.56
C ASN A 223 5.22 13.53 -43.96
N GLY A 224 4.84 14.18 -42.85
CA GLY A 224 3.52 14.05 -42.22
C GLY A 224 3.31 12.82 -41.35
N ILE A 225 4.35 12.01 -41.11
CA ILE A 225 4.32 10.83 -40.25
C ILE A 225 4.99 11.18 -38.92
N ILE A 226 4.31 10.92 -37.80
CA ILE A 226 4.84 11.19 -36.46
C ILE A 226 4.88 9.91 -35.63
N ASP A 227 5.53 9.98 -34.46
CA ASP A 227 5.65 8.87 -33.51
C ASP A 227 4.29 8.31 -33.04
N ALA A 228 3.25 9.15 -32.95
CA ALA A 228 1.89 8.70 -32.68
C ALA A 228 1.35 7.70 -33.73
N ASP A 229 1.77 7.80 -35.00
CA ASP A 229 1.30 6.88 -36.05
C ASP A 229 1.85 5.47 -35.83
N PHE A 230 3.10 5.35 -35.35
CA PHE A 230 3.71 4.08 -34.97
C PHE A 230 3.05 3.51 -33.71
N TYR A 231 2.78 4.35 -32.70
CA TYR A 231 2.05 3.92 -31.52
C TYR A 231 0.64 3.42 -31.84
N LEU A 232 -0.10 4.10 -32.72
CA LEU A 232 -1.43 3.64 -33.14
C LEU A 232 -1.37 2.32 -33.91
N ALA A 233 -0.36 2.14 -34.77
CA ALA A 233 -0.13 0.89 -35.48
C ALA A 233 0.13 -0.27 -34.51
N ASP A 234 0.95 -0.03 -33.48
CA ASP A 234 1.20 -0.96 -32.39
C ASP A 234 -0.06 -1.23 -31.56
N LEU A 235 -0.74 -0.19 -31.10
CA LEU A 235 -1.88 -0.28 -30.19
C LEU A 235 -3.05 -1.03 -30.83
N LEU A 236 -3.31 -0.80 -32.12
CA LEU A 236 -4.44 -1.36 -32.86
C LEU A 236 -4.00 -2.59 -33.67
N SER A 237 -3.17 -3.44 -33.04
CA SER A 237 -2.67 -4.69 -33.62
C SER A 237 -2.99 -5.91 -32.79
N GLU A 238 -3.13 -7.05 -33.46
CA GLU A 238 -3.22 -8.37 -32.86
C GLU A 238 -2.14 -9.26 -33.49
N ASN A 239 -1.42 -10.05 -32.70
CA ASN A 239 -0.27 -10.84 -33.18
C ASN A 239 0.77 -10.00 -33.97
N ASN A 240 0.97 -8.75 -33.54
CA ASN A 240 1.79 -7.74 -34.23
C ASN A 240 1.33 -7.44 -35.67
N LEU A 241 0.05 -7.64 -35.99
CA LEU A 241 -0.55 -7.24 -37.25
C LEU A 241 -1.58 -6.16 -36.99
N THR A 242 -1.33 -4.95 -37.49
CA THR A 242 -2.28 -3.84 -37.37
C THR A 242 -3.59 -4.19 -38.06
N LEU A 243 -4.69 -4.08 -37.33
CA LEU A 243 -6.03 -4.47 -37.77
C LEU A 243 -6.67 -3.41 -38.69
N ILE A 244 -6.24 -2.16 -38.56
CA ILE A 244 -6.86 -1.01 -39.23
C ILE A 244 -5.99 -0.53 -40.39
N LYS A 245 -6.38 -0.92 -41.62
CA LYS A 245 -5.62 -0.61 -42.83
C LYS A 245 -5.57 0.89 -43.21
N LYS A 246 -6.45 1.73 -42.65
CA LYS A 246 -6.52 3.18 -42.90
C LYS A 246 -5.46 4.00 -42.16
N LEU A 247 -4.69 3.42 -41.23
CA LEU A 247 -3.64 4.13 -40.50
C LEU A 247 -2.46 4.50 -41.42
N PHE A 248 -1.76 5.60 -41.13
CA PHE A 248 -0.58 6.01 -41.93
C PHE A 248 0.58 5.01 -41.85
N VAL A 249 0.69 4.31 -40.73
CA VAL A 249 1.68 3.26 -40.45
C VAL A 249 0.95 1.95 -40.12
N ILE A 250 1.49 0.82 -40.59
CA ILE A 250 0.98 -0.52 -40.28
C ILE A 250 2.13 -1.38 -39.76
N LEU A 251 1.92 -2.06 -38.64
CA LEU A 251 2.81 -3.10 -38.13
C LEU A 251 2.51 -4.43 -38.84
N LYS A 252 3.58 -5.07 -39.35
CA LYS A 252 3.59 -6.33 -40.10
C LYS A 252 4.51 -7.33 -39.42
N THR A 253 4.07 -7.89 -38.30
CA THR A 253 4.78 -8.90 -37.50
C THR A 253 6.08 -8.39 -36.86
N ASP A 254 7.08 -8.06 -37.67
CA ASP A 254 8.46 -7.71 -37.30
C ASP A 254 8.95 -6.35 -37.86
N HIS A 255 8.17 -5.68 -38.71
CA HIS A 255 8.50 -4.39 -39.29
C HIS A 255 7.26 -3.50 -39.48
N TYR A 256 7.47 -2.23 -39.79
CA TYR A 256 6.42 -1.27 -40.13
C TYR A 256 6.39 -0.99 -41.63
N GLU A 257 5.20 -0.88 -42.22
CA GLU A 257 4.94 -0.38 -43.57
C GLU A 257 4.32 1.02 -43.51
N LEU A 258 4.85 1.93 -44.32
CA LEU A 258 4.39 3.32 -44.44
C LEU A 258 4.48 3.81 -45.90
N ASP A 259 3.88 4.98 -46.19
CA ASP A 259 3.88 5.58 -47.54
C ASP A 259 3.35 4.61 -48.62
N ARG A 260 2.26 3.90 -48.30
CA ARG A 260 1.65 2.87 -49.14
C ARG A 260 0.93 3.52 -50.32
N LYS A 261 1.45 3.34 -51.53
CA LYS A 261 0.93 3.92 -52.77
C LYS A 261 0.75 2.84 -53.84
N ILE A 262 -0.19 3.09 -54.74
CA ILE A 262 -0.31 2.32 -55.98
C ILE A 262 0.49 3.11 -57.03
N ASP A 263 1.49 2.49 -57.63
CA ASP A 263 2.26 3.10 -58.70
C ASP A 263 1.46 3.15 -60.03
N ASP A 264 2.02 3.79 -61.05
CA ASP A 264 1.38 3.96 -62.36
C ASP A 264 1.10 2.63 -63.08
N MET A 265 1.67 1.51 -62.60
CA MET A 265 1.44 0.16 -63.10
C MET A 265 0.39 -0.62 -62.30
N GLY A 266 -0.18 -0.03 -61.25
CA GLY A 266 -1.15 -0.71 -60.38
C GLY A 266 -0.51 -1.57 -59.28
N LEU A 267 0.82 -1.50 -59.07
CA LEU A 267 1.52 -2.26 -58.04
C LEU A 267 1.58 -1.47 -56.72
N ILE A 268 1.45 -2.19 -55.61
CA ILE A 268 1.55 -1.59 -54.27
C ILE A 268 3.02 -1.40 -53.93
N THR A 269 3.44 -0.16 -53.69
CA THR A 269 4.75 0.21 -53.17
C THR A 269 4.62 0.72 -51.74
N SER A 270 5.58 0.40 -50.88
CA SER A 270 5.63 0.85 -49.49
C SER A 270 7.07 1.00 -49.00
N LYS A 271 7.29 1.93 -48.08
CA LYS A 271 8.54 2.04 -47.33
C LYS A 271 8.46 1.18 -46.07
N GLN A 272 9.61 0.64 -45.67
CA GLN A 272 9.72 -0.21 -44.48
C GLN A 272 10.59 0.44 -43.41
N SER A 273 10.22 0.23 -42.15
CA SER A 273 11.04 0.55 -40.98
C SER A 273 11.11 -0.67 -40.05
N HIS A 274 12.28 -0.91 -39.49
CA HIS A 274 12.56 -2.10 -38.66
C HIS A 274 12.90 -1.72 -37.22
N PHE A 275 13.01 -2.72 -36.34
CA PHE A 275 13.47 -2.54 -34.97
C PHE A 275 14.97 -2.87 -34.87
N TYR A 276 15.78 -1.96 -34.32
CA TYR A 276 17.22 -2.17 -34.12
C TYR A 276 17.53 -3.32 -33.16
N ASP A 277 16.60 -3.63 -32.26
CA ASP A 277 16.77 -4.60 -31.18
C ASP A 277 16.00 -5.91 -31.41
N ASN A 278 15.56 -6.17 -32.64
CA ASN A 278 14.74 -7.32 -33.00
C ASN A 278 13.45 -7.43 -32.15
N GLN A 279 12.78 -6.29 -31.91
CA GLN A 279 11.54 -6.14 -31.15
C GLN A 279 11.64 -6.45 -29.65
N LYS A 280 12.84 -6.45 -29.06
CA LYS A 280 12.99 -6.76 -27.64
C LYS A 280 12.23 -5.76 -26.77
N ALA A 281 12.47 -4.46 -26.94
CA ALA A 281 11.81 -3.39 -26.19
C ALA A 281 10.30 -3.38 -26.43
N HIS A 282 9.88 -3.56 -27.69
CA HIS A 282 8.49 -3.67 -28.07
C HIS A 282 7.78 -4.84 -27.36
N LYS A 283 8.35 -6.05 -27.38
CA LYS A 283 7.77 -7.22 -26.69
C LYS A 283 7.70 -7.01 -25.18
N GLU A 284 8.78 -6.52 -24.56
CA GLU A 284 8.81 -6.24 -23.11
C GLU A 284 7.80 -5.17 -22.67
N PHE A 285 7.54 -4.18 -23.53
CA PHE A 285 6.52 -3.16 -23.27
C PHE A 285 5.10 -3.75 -23.34
N TRP A 286 4.77 -4.44 -24.43
CA TRP A 286 3.43 -4.98 -24.67
C TRP A 286 3.09 -6.23 -23.85
N LYS A 287 4.05 -6.82 -23.14
CA LYS A 287 3.79 -7.79 -22.05
C LYS A 287 2.92 -7.20 -20.93
N ARG A 288 2.93 -5.87 -20.75
CA ARG A 288 2.28 -5.17 -19.63
C ARG A 288 0.85 -4.70 -19.93
N TYR A 289 0.47 -4.58 -21.20
CA TYR A 289 -0.79 -3.95 -21.62
C TYR A 289 -1.61 -4.81 -22.58
N HIS A 290 -2.93 -4.85 -22.37
CA HIS A 290 -3.83 -5.58 -23.23
C HIS A 290 -4.08 -4.76 -24.50
N ARG A 291 -3.69 -5.32 -25.66
CA ARG A 291 -3.93 -4.71 -26.97
C ARG A 291 -4.48 -5.76 -27.96
N PRO A 292 -5.38 -5.39 -28.88
CA PRO A 292 -5.95 -4.05 -29.03
C PRO A 292 -6.94 -3.68 -27.90
N PRO A 293 -7.21 -2.37 -27.66
CA PRO A 293 -8.29 -1.94 -26.75
C PRO A 293 -9.66 -2.42 -27.25
N LYS A 294 -10.72 -2.29 -26.44
CA LYS A 294 -12.10 -2.65 -26.86
C LYS A 294 -12.44 -1.92 -28.17
N LYS A 295 -13.10 -2.63 -29.12
CA LYS A 295 -13.43 -2.10 -30.46
C LYS A 295 -14.17 -0.76 -30.43
N GLU A 296 -15.05 -0.56 -29.46
CA GLU A 296 -15.80 0.68 -29.26
C GLU A 296 -14.92 1.92 -28.98
N TYR A 297 -13.67 1.73 -28.54
CA TYR A 297 -12.73 2.83 -28.30
C TYR A 297 -11.90 3.17 -29.55
N TRP A 298 -11.89 2.34 -30.59
CA TRP A 298 -10.97 2.49 -31.71
C TRP A 298 -11.16 3.80 -32.46
N ASP A 299 -12.40 4.11 -32.85
CA ASP A 299 -12.67 5.37 -33.56
C ASP A 299 -12.42 6.59 -32.67
N TYR A 300 -12.72 6.51 -31.37
CA TYR A 300 -12.38 7.58 -30.43
C TYR A 300 -10.86 7.83 -30.37
N ILE A 301 -10.06 6.78 -30.13
CA ILE A 301 -8.60 6.88 -30.02
C ILE A 301 -7.99 7.39 -31.35
N ILE A 302 -8.45 6.88 -32.50
CA ILE A 302 -7.98 7.33 -33.82
C ILE A 302 -8.33 8.80 -34.05
N ASN A 303 -9.57 9.20 -33.78
CA ASN A 303 -10.02 10.58 -33.96
C ASN A 303 -9.34 11.54 -32.98
N ARG A 304 -8.83 11.02 -31.85
CA ARG A 304 -8.05 11.76 -30.85
C ARG A 304 -6.54 11.58 -31.01
N ARG A 305 -6.06 11.28 -32.22
CA ARG A 305 -4.61 11.28 -32.56
C ARG A 305 -3.92 12.59 -32.15
N ASP A 306 -4.66 13.71 -32.14
CA ASP A 306 -4.17 15.01 -31.69
C ASP A 306 -3.74 15.04 -30.22
N LEU A 307 -4.20 14.11 -29.39
CA LEU A 307 -3.78 13.98 -27.99
C LEU A 307 -2.44 13.28 -27.79
N LEU A 308 -1.95 12.56 -28.81
CA LEU A 308 -0.72 11.76 -28.75
C LEU A 308 0.50 12.63 -29.07
N VAL A 309 0.67 13.70 -28.31
CA VAL A 309 1.82 14.60 -28.43
C VAL A 309 2.78 14.33 -27.27
N PRO A 310 4.11 14.25 -27.51
CA PRO A 310 5.07 14.18 -26.43
C PRO A 310 4.87 15.38 -25.49
N GLN A 311 4.42 15.13 -24.26
CA GLN A 311 4.33 16.19 -23.27
C GLN A 311 5.75 16.53 -22.79
N ASP A 312 6.18 17.80 -22.94
CA ASP A 312 7.42 18.27 -22.33
C ASP A 312 7.20 18.41 -20.82
N ILE A 313 7.21 17.28 -20.10
CA ILE A 313 7.17 17.26 -18.63
C ILE A 313 8.59 17.55 -18.16
N ARG A 314 9.05 18.80 -18.31
CA ARG A 314 10.27 19.23 -17.62
C ARG A 314 9.98 19.26 -16.13
N GLU A 315 10.58 18.33 -15.40
CA GLU A 315 10.76 18.40 -13.95
C GLU A 315 11.67 19.61 -13.63
N ARG A 316 11.07 20.81 -13.56
CA ARG A 316 11.80 22.01 -13.13
C ARG A 316 11.94 21.95 -11.60
N LYS A 317 13.17 21.75 -11.11
CA LYS A 317 13.51 21.75 -9.68
C LYS A 317 12.94 23.00 -8.99
N GLY A 318 12.01 22.82 -8.04
CA GLY A 318 11.55 23.88 -7.12
C GLY A 318 10.03 24.03 -6.93
N SER A 319 9.19 23.41 -7.76
CA SER A 319 7.72 23.38 -7.55
C SER A 319 7.28 22.10 -6.82
N PHE A 320 6.23 22.16 -5.99
CA PHE A 320 5.65 20.97 -5.35
C PHE A 320 4.97 20.11 -6.42
N PHE A 321 5.65 19.06 -6.87
CA PHE A 321 5.24 18.22 -8.00
C PHE A 321 4.52 16.96 -7.51
N THR A 322 3.39 16.62 -8.13
CA THR A 322 2.75 15.31 -7.96
C THR A 322 3.41 14.33 -8.96
N PRO A 323 4.07 13.26 -8.48
CA PRO A 323 4.68 12.25 -9.35
C PRO A 323 3.67 11.65 -10.34
N GLN A 324 4.08 11.49 -11.61
CA GLN A 324 3.21 10.96 -12.67
C GLN A 324 2.59 9.60 -12.30
N ILE A 325 3.36 8.73 -11.63
CA ILE A 325 2.88 7.42 -11.18
C ILE A 325 1.66 7.52 -10.25
N TRP A 326 1.59 8.57 -9.43
CA TRP A 326 0.44 8.83 -8.55
C TRP A 326 -0.67 9.53 -9.27
N VAL A 327 -0.37 10.44 -10.21
CA VAL A 327 -1.38 11.07 -11.08
C VAL A 327 -2.18 10.01 -11.83
N GLU A 328 -1.51 9.05 -12.45
CA GLU A 328 -2.14 7.93 -13.18
C GLU A 328 -3.01 7.09 -12.23
N LYS A 329 -2.45 6.69 -11.08
CA LYS A 329 -3.17 5.88 -10.09
C LYS A 329 -4.41 6.59 -9.54
N SER A 330 -4.34 7.91 -9.30
CA SER A 330 -5.51 8.67 -8.85
C SER A 330 -6.60 8.76 -9.92
N GLN A 331 -6.25 8.87 -11.21
CA GLN A 331 -7.22 8.85 -12.29
C GLN A 331 -7.91 7.48 -12.42
N ASP A 332 -7.17 6.37 -12.22
CA ASP A 332 -7.76 5.03 -12.14
C ASP A 332 -8.82 4.96 -11.03
N TYR A 333 -8.50 5.45 -9.82
CA TYR A 333 -9.43 5.44 -8.69
C TYR A 333 -10.65 6.35 -8.90
N ILE A 334 -10.48 7.48 -9.60
CA ILE A 334 -11.62 8.32 -10.00
C ILE A 334 -12.51 7.56 -11.01
N ALA A 335 -11.92 6.92 -12.02
CA ALA A 335 -12.65 6.16 -13.02
C ALA A 335 -13.41 4.97 -12.43
N GLU A 336 -12.84 4.29 -11.43
CA GLU A 336 -13.54 3.21 -10.72
C GLU A 336 -14.76 3.69 -9.93
N VAL A 337 -14.74 4.94 -9.45
CA VAL A 337 -15.86 5.54 -8.69
C VAL A 337 -16.91 6.17 -9.62
N LEU A 338 -16.48 6.83 -10.69
CA LEU A 338 -17.34 7.64 -11.57
C LEU A 338 -17.65 6.99 -12.93
N GLY A 339 -16.98 5.89 -13.26
CA GLY A 339 -17.11 5.18 -14.54
C GLY A 339 -16.08 5.61 -15.59
N GLU A 340 -15.90 4.80 -16.63
CA GLU A 340 -14.90 5.02 -17.69
C GLU A 340 -15.13 6.30 -18.52
N SER A 341 -16.34 6.88 -18.51
CA SER A 341 -16.67 8.10 -19.27
C SER A 341 -16.66 9.38 -18.40
N TRP A 342 -16.11 9.30 -17.18
CA TRP A 342 -16.16 10.41 -16.22
C TRP A 342 -15.59 11.73 -16.74
N GLN A 343 -14.56 11.70 -17.59
CA GLN A 343 -13.96 12.92 -18.16
C GLN A 343 -14.88 13.67 -19.13
N ASP A 344 -15.86 12.98 -19.72
CA ASP A 344 -16.88 13.59 -20.58
C ASP A 344 -18.11 14.02 -19.77
N GLU A 345 -18.43 13.30 -18.69
CA GLU A 345 -19.60 13.54 -17.87
C GLU A 345 -19.41 14.59 -16.77
N TYR A 346 -18.17 14.84 -16.35
CA TYR A 346 -17.81 15.73 -15.25
C TYR A 346 -16.85 16.83 -15.68
N TYR A 347 -16.98 17.99 -15.03
CA TYR A 347 -16.02 19.07 -15.03
C TYR A 347 -14.95 18.81 -13.98
N ILE A 348 -13.71 19.19 -14.26
CA ILE A 348 -12.55 18.95 -13.42
C ILE A 348 -11.95 20.30 -13.07
N TRP A 349 -11.74 20.56 -11.79
CA TRP A 349 -11.01 21.74 -11.35
C TRP A 349 -9.88 21.36 -10.41
N ASP A 350 -8.65 21.58 -10.85
CA ASP A 350 -7.50 21.63 -9.95
C ASP A 350 -7.29 23.07 -9.50
N LEU A 351 -7.68 23.32 -8.25
CA LEU A 351 -7.69 24.65 -7.67
C LEU A 351 -6.36 25.03 -6.98
N ALA A 352 -5.38 24.13 -6.98
CA ALA A 352 -4.01 24.35 -6.53
C ALA A 352 -3.01 23.70 -7.51
N ALA A 353 -3.18 23.98 -8.80
CA ALA A 353 -2.58 23.21 -9.88
C ALA A 353 -1.05 23.27 -9.94
N GLY A 354 -0.43 24.28 -9.33
CA GLY A 354 0.98 24.59 -9.56
C GLY A 354 1.22 24.71 -11.06
N THR A 355 2.19 23.96 -11.58
CA THR A 355 2.48 23.91 -13.03
C THR A 355 1.58 22.96 -13.83
N GLY A 356 0.55 22.38 -13.22
CA GLY A 356 -0.49 21.57 -13.89
C GLY A 356 -0.18 20.08 -14.01
N ASN A 357 0.71 19.52 -13.19
CA ASN A 357 1.16 18.12 -13.35
C ASN A 357 0.06 17.10 -13.01
N LEU A 358 -0.84 17.42 -12.08
CA LEU A 358 -1.96 16.57 -11.71
C LEU A 358 -2.96 16.39 -12.88
N LEU A 359 -2.99 17.36 -13.81
CA LEU A 359 -3.88 17.37 -14.98
C LEU A 359 -3.31 16.57 -16.16
N ALA A 360 -2.08 16.07 -16.07
CA ALA A 360 -1.47 15.25 -17.11
C ALA A 360 -2.29 13.98 -17.36
N GLY A 361 -2.42 13.58 -18.63
CA GLY A 361 -3.21 12.40 -19.03
C GLY A 361 -4.71 12.64 -19.24
N LEU A 362 -5.26 13.77 -18.77
CA LEU A 362 -6.68 14.08 -19.00
C LEU A 362 -6.96 14.42 -20.48
N VAL A 363 -8.08 13.93 -21.00
CA VAL A 363 -8.38 13.86 -22.44
C VAL A 363 -9.38 14.92 -22.91
N ASN A 364 -10.25 15.44 -22.04
CA ASN A 364 -11.27 16.42 -22.42
C ASN A 364 -10.95 17.84 -21.91
N LYS A 365 -10.13 18.60 -22.67
CA LYS A 365 -9.70 19.96 -22.30
C LYS A 365 -10.81 20.97 -22.05
N TYR A 366 -12.00 20.76 -22.61
CA TYR A 366 -13.15 21.65 -22.43
C TYR A 366 -13.79 21.50 -21.04
N ASN A 367 -13.50 20.41 -20.34
CA ASN A 367 -14.00 20.16 -19.00
C ASN A 367 -12.97 20.46 -17.91
N ILE A 368 -11.73 20.86 -18.26
CA ILE A 368 -10.63 21.02 -17.31
C ILE A 368 -10.40 22.50 -17.00
N PHE A 369 -10.39 22.84 -15.72
CA PHE A 369 -10.02 24.13 -15.16
C PHE A 369 -8.81 24.00 -14.25
N ALA A 370 -7.92 24.99 -14.30
CA ALA A 370 -6.69 25.01 -13.51
C ALA A 370 -6.49 26.38 -12.89
N SER A 371 -6.28 26.43 -11.58
CA SER A 371 -5.91 27.66 -10.90
C SER A 371 -4.81 27.47 -9.88
N THR A 372 -4.04 28.54 -9.66
CA THR A 372 -2.95 28.60 -8.69
C THR A 372 -2.76 30.03 -8.20
N ILE A 373 -2.15 30.19 -7.03
CA ILE A 373 -1.87 31.49 -6.43
C ILE A 373 -0.69 32.22 -7.10
N ASP A 374 0.23 31.47 -7.74
CA ASP A 374 1.44 32.03 -8.37
C ASP A 374 1.22 32.32 -9.87
N GLN A 375 1.52 33.55 -10.30
CA GLN A 375 1.41 33.92 -11.71
C GLN A 375 2.44 33.18 -12.57
N ALA A 376 3.63 32.88 -12.03
CA ALA A 376 4.66 32.16 -12.79
C ALA A 376 4.21 30.74 -13.16
N ASP A 377 3.48 30.07 -12.26
CA ASP A 377 2.89 28.76 -12.51
C ASP A 377 1.80 28.82 -13.60
N VAL A 378 0.97 29.87 -13.59
CA VAL A 378 -0.01 30.15 -14.65
C VAL A 378 0.67 30.30 -16.01
N ASP A 379 1.74 31.11 -16.07
CA ASP A 379 2.47 31.37 -17.31
C ASP A 379 3.14 30.09 -17.83
N ILE A 380 3.66 29.23 -16.93
CA ILE A 380 4.21 27.90 -17.29
C ILE A 380 3.12 26.99 -17.86
N MET A 381 1.91 26.97 -17.28
CA MET A 381 0.80 26.18 -17.83
C MET A 381 0.39 26.69 -19.23
N ILE A 382 0.38 28.01 -19.45
CA ILE A 382 0.12 28.60 -20.77
C ILE A 382 1.21 28.21 -21.77
N GLU A 383 2.50 28.27 -21.39
CA GLU A 383 3.63 27.80 -22.19
C GLU A 383 3.49 26.32 -22.56
N ARG A 384 3.05 25.48 -21.61
CA ARG A 384 2.78 24.06 -21.85
C ARG A 384 1.67 23.85 -22.88
N VAL A 385 0.60 24.67 -22.86
CA VAL A 385 -0.46 24.63 -23.88
C VAL A 385 0.11 24.98 -25.26
N ASP A 386 0.95 26.00 -25.35
CA ASP A 386 1.63 26.37 -26.61
C ASP A 386 2.54 25.24 -27.13
N ASN A 387 3.04 24.39 -26.23
CA ASN A 387 3.83 23.21 -26.53
C ASN A 387 3.02 21.90 -26.60
N GLY A 388 1.69 21.97 -26.67
CA GLY A 388 0.83 20.82 -26.95
C GLY A 388 0.15 20.15 -25.74
N ALA A 389 0.20 20.74 -24.54
CA ALA A 389 -0.58 20.25 -23.41
C ALA A 389 -2.09 20.38 -23.69
N ASN A 390 -2.86 19.36 -23.29
CA ASN A 390 -4.30 19.28 -23.54
C ASN A 390 -5.13 20.11 -22.53
N LEU A 391 -4.88 21.42 -22.48
CA LEU A 391 -5.60 22.39 -21.65
C LEU A 391 -6.05 23.58 -22.50
N LEU A 392 -7.06 24.32 -22.02
CA LEU A 392 -7.50 25.57 -22.65
C LEU A 392 -6.90 26.77 -21.90
N LYS A 393 -6.28 27.69 -22.64
CA LYS A 393 -5.72 28.94 -22.05
C LYS A 393 -6.78 29.73 -21.28
N SER A 394 -8.03 29.75 -21.77
CA SER A 394 -9.16 30.42 -21.10
C SER A 394 -9.56 29.79 -19.76
N HIS A 395 -9.14 28.55 -19.49
CA HIS A 395 -9.45 27.82 -18.26
C HIS A 395 -8.27 27.80 -17.27
N ILE A 396 -7.17 28.46 -17.60
CA ILE A 396 -6.00 28.62 -16.74
C ILE A 396 -6.02 30.04 -16.19
N PHE A 397 -6.09 30.19 -14.86
CA PHE A 397 -6.22 31.50 -14.24
C PHE A 397 -5.58 31.57 -12.85
N LYS A 398 -5.15 32.76 -12.45
CA LYS A 398 -4.64 33.02 -11.10
C LYS A 398 -5.82 33.12 -10.12
N PHE A 399 -5.76 32.38 -9.01
CA PHE A 399 -6.78 32.42 -7.97
C PHE A 399 -6.19 32.03 -6.60
N ASP A 400 -6.34 32.89 -5.59
CA ASP A 400 -6.00 32.55 -4.21
C ASP A 400 -7.18 31.86 -3.55
N PHE A 401 -7.21 30.53 -3.57
CA PHE A 401 -8.33 29.75 -3.03
C PHE A 401 -8.58 29.93 -1.54
N LEU A 402 -7.70 30.57 -0.76
CA LEU A 402 -7.96 30.84 0.67
C LEU A 402 -8.30 32.31 0.96
N ASN A 403 -8.28 33.19 -0.04
CA ASN A 403 -8.54 34.62 0.16
C ASN A 403 -9.45 35.26 -0.90
N ASP A 404 -9.48 34.75 -2.13
CA ASP A 404 -10.28 35.34 -3.19
C ASP A 404 -11.75 34.92 -3.11
N ASP A 405 -12.64 35.87 -3.42
CA ASP A 405 -14.07 35.63 -3.60
C ASP A 405 -14.36 34.90 -4.93
N PHE A 406 -15.38 34.04 -4.94
CA PHE A 406 -15.76 33.28 -6.14
C PHE A 406 -16.25 34.17 -7.29
N SER A 407 -16.57 35.46 -7.05
CA SER A 407 -16.86 36.42 -8.12
C SER A 407 -15.70 36.64 -9.10
N LYS A 408 -14.47 36.26 -8.72
CA LYS A 408 -13.28 36.34 -9.58
C LYS A 408 -13.08 35.11 -10.46
N LEU A 409 -13.88 34.05 -10.29
CA LEU A 409 -13.77 32.84 -11.11
C LEU A 409 -14.19 33.12 -12.56
N PRO A 410 -13.66 32.37 -13.55
CA PRO A 410 -14.21 32.36 -14.89
C PRO A 410 -15.71 32.08 -14.85
N LYS A 411 -16.48 32.82 -15.66
CA LYS A 411 -17.96 32.75 -15.65
C LYS A 411 -18.47 31.32 -15.84
N GLU A 412 -17.82 30.55 -16.72
CA GLU A 412 -18.17 29.15 -16.99
C GLU A 412 -18.02 28.26 -15.74
N LEU A 413 -16.88 28.38 -15.04
CA LEU A 413 -16.64 27.64 -13.79
C LEU A 413 -17.61 28.08 -12.68
N LYS A 414 -17.90 29.38 -12.57
CA LYS A 414 -18.87 29.89 -11.61
C LYS A 414 -20.26 29.29 -11.85
N ASN A 415 -20.70 29.25 -13.11
CA ASN A 415 -21.97 28.63 -13.49
C ASN A 415 -22.00 27.14 -13.16
N ILE A 416 -20.89 26.40 -13.37
CA ILE A 416 -20.80 24.98 -12.99
C ILE A 416 -21.02 24.80 -11.48
N ILE A 417 -20.35 25.62 -10.65
CA ILE A 417 -20.48 25.58 -9.18
C ILE A 417 -21.91 25.91 -8.74
N ASP A 418 -22.54 26.89 -9.37
CA ASP A 418 -23.87 27.38 -8.97
C ASP A 418 -25.01 26.48 -9.45
N GLU A 419 -24.91 25.90 -10.65
CA GLU A 419 -26.03 25.20 -11.30
C GLU A 419 -25.91 23.68 -11.26
N LYS A 420 -24.69 23.12 -11.26
CA LYS A 420 -24.43 21.67 -11.39
C LYS A 420 -23.18 21.21 -10.62
N PRO A 421 -23.04 21.56 -9.32
CA PRO A 421 -21.85 21.21 -8.55
C PRO A 421 -21.66 19.69 -8.41
N GLU A 422 -22.70 18.88 -8.51
CA GLU A 422 -22.62 17.41 -8.52
C GLU A 422 -21.90 16.84 -9.74
N LYS A 423 -21.75 17.64 -10.81
CA LYS A 423 -20.95 17.31 -11.98
C LYS A 423 -19.53 17.89 -11.92
N LEU A 424 -19.11 18.42 -10.77
CA LEU A 424 -17.76 18.94 -10.57
C LEU A 424 -16.91 17.96 -9.74
N VAL A 425 -15.73 17.63 -10.26
CA VAL A 425 -14.65 16.95 -9.55
C VAL A 425 -13.59 18.00 -9.20
N ILE A 426 -13.45 18.29 -7.91
CA ILE A 426 -12.28 18.98 -7.39
C ILE A 426 -11.15 17.95 -7.30
N TYR A 427 -10.15 18.06 -8.18
CA TYR A 427 -9.03 17.12 -8.28
C TYR A 427 -7.74 17.82 -7.86
N ILE A 428 -7.20 17.50 -6.68
CA ILE A 428 -6.24 18.38 -6.00
C ILE A 428 -5.14 17.65 -5.22
N ASN A 429 -3.93 18.20 -5.25
CA ASN A 429 -2.86 17.93 -4.29
C ASN A 429 -2.54 19.22 -3.49
N PRO A 430 -3.27 19.53 -2.41
CA PRO A 430 -3.12 20.77 -1.67
C PRO A 430 -1.81 20.84 -0.86
N PRO A 431 -1.33 22.05 -0.51
CA PRO A 431 -0.13 22.21 0.31
C PRO A 431 -0.26 21.60 1.73
N TYR A 432 0.79 20.91 2.20
CA TYR A 432 0.84 20.22 3.50
C TYR A 432 1.43 21.02 4.67
N ALA A 433 1.60 22.34 4.54
CA ALA A 433 2.26 23.11 5.60
C ALA A 433 1.39 23.26 6.86
N GLU A 434 1.95 22.90 8.02
CA GLU A 434 1.35 23.09 9.35
C GLU A 434 1.88 24.37 10.01
N ALA A 435 1.02 25.17 10.64
CA ALA A 435 1.48 26.24 11.52
C ALA A 435 1.83 25.70 12.92
N GLY A 436 3.09 25.86 13.31
CA GLY A 436 3.50 25.79 14.72
C GLY A 436 4.30 24.56 15.17
N GLY A 437 4.81 23.74 14.26
CA GLY A 437 5.76 22.66 14.61
C GLY A 437 7.14 23.22 14.99
N GLY A 438 7.54 23.05 16.25
CA GLY A 438 8.70 23.71 16.87
C GLY A 438 10.08 23.47 16.23
N THR A 439 10.97 24.43 16.51
CA THR A 439 12.43 24.53 16.23
C THR A 439 12.92 24.94 14.84
N GLY A 440 12.08 25.61 14.03
CA GLY A 440 12.53 26.23 12.78
C GLY A 440 11.86 27.58 12.51
N LYS A 441 12.65 28.58 12.10
CA LYS A 441 12.24 29.97 11.82
C LYS A 441 11.34 30.16 10.58
N THR A 442 10.51 29.18 10.19
CA THR A 442 9.88 29.20 8.85
C THR A 442 8.40 28.79 8.82
N LYS A 443 7.57 29.68 8.24
CA LYS A 443 6.19 29.50 7.71
C LYS A 443 4.97 29.40 8.65
N SER A 444 5.06 29.70 9.95
CA SER A 444 3.88 29.67 10.87
C SER A 444 2.70 30.61 10.50
N LYS A 445 2.93 31.58 9.60
CA LYS A 445 1.95 32.61 9.23
C LYS A 445 1.02 32.23 8.08
N VAL A 446 1.43 31.32 7.19
CA VAL A 446 0.70 31.08 5.93
C VAL A 446 -0.68 30.46 6.16
N SER A 447 -0.81 29.52 7.10
CA SER A 447 -2.11 28.90 7.40
C SER A 447 -2.99 29.75 8.33
N THR A 448 -2.44 30.73 9.04
CA THR A 448 -3.16 31.50 10.07
C THR A 448 -3.53 32.94 9.64
N GLU A 449 -2.97 33.44 8.54
CA GLU A 449 -3.20 34.82 8.07
C GLU A 449 -4.21 34.93 6.90
N ASN A 450 -4.85 33.84 6.46
CA ASN A 450 -5.83 33.85 5.35
C ASN A 450 -7.30 34.02 5.79
N GLU A 451 -8.19 34.37 4.86
CA GLU A 451 -9.61 34.63 5.13
C GLU A 451 -10.36 33.38 5.61
N ILE A 452 -10.10 32.22 5.01
CA ILE A 452 -10.76 30.95 5.36
C ILE A 452 -10.40 30.51 6.77
N TYR A 453 -9.16 30.71 7.21
CA TYR A 453 -8.75 30.52 8.59
C TYR A 453 -9.58 31.38 9.54
N ARG A 454 -9.67 32.70 9.26
CA ARG A 454 -10.45 33.62 10.11
C ARG A 454 -11.92 33.21 10.19
N ARG A 455 -12.48 32.72 9.07
CA ARG A 455 -13.88 32.27 8.96
C ARG A 455 -14.16 30.97 9.72
N TYR A 456 -13.32 29.95 9.57
CA TYR A 456 -13.63 28.59 10.05
C TYR A 456 -12.84 28.13 11.28
N LYS A 457 -11.80 28.84 11.76
CA LYS A 457 -10.95 28.39 12.89
C LYS A 457 -11.73 28.03 14.16
N ASN A 458 -12.80 28.76 14.47
CA ASN A 458 -13.60 28.52 15.67
C ASN A 458 -14.47 27.27 15.55
N ILE A 459 -14.72 26.80 14.32
CA ILE A 459 -15.57 25.65 14.02
C ILE A 459 -14.72 24.38 13.88
N ILE A 460 -13.65 24.42 13.08
CA ILE A 460 -12.76 23.26 12.85
C ILE A 460 -11.60 23.16 13.86
N ARG A 461 -11.43 24.15 14.74
CA ARG A 461 -10.45 24.20 15.84
C ARG A 461 -9.02 23.94 15.37
N ASP A 462 -8.31 22.98 15.97
CA ASP A 462 -6.89 22.72 15.71
C ASP A 462 -6.63 22.31 14.26
N ALA A 463 -7.60 21.72 13.57
CA ALA A 463 -7.47 21.44 12.13
C ALA A 463 -7.25 22.70 11.29
N SER A 464 -7.64 23.90 11.77
CA SER A 464 -7.39 25.16 11.05
C SER A 464 -5.91 25.53 10.93
N LYS A 465 -5.02 24.89 11.71
CA LYS A 465 -3.57 25.12 11.61
C LYS A 465 -2.96 24.49 10.35
N GLU A 466 -3.73 23.65 9.65
CA GLU A 466 -3.30 22.83 8.52
C GLU A 466 -3.91 23.39 7.23
N ILE A 467 -3.06 23.78 6.28
CA ILE A 467 -3.51 24.46 5.05
C ILE A 467 -4.50 23.58 4.28
N TYR A 468 -4.17 22.31 4.03
CA TYR A 468 -5.05 21.42 3.28
C TYR A 468 -6.43 21.25 3.94
N ALA A 469 -6.53 21.34 5.27
CA ALA A 469 -7.83 21.28 5.96
C ALA A 469 -8.68 22.54 5.71
N LEU A 470 -8.05 23.71 5.54
CA LEU A 470 -8.74 24.94 5.12
C LEU A 470 -9.29 24.84 3.70
N PHE A 471 -8.53 24.22 2.80
CA PHE A 471 -9.00 23.91 1.45
C PHE A 471 -10.26 23.01 1.52
N PHE A 472 -10.19 21.91 2.26
CA PHE A 472 -11.31 20.96 2.36
C PHE A 472 -12.56 21.59 2.98
N ILE A 473 -12.44 22.38 4.05
CA ILE A 473 -13.60 23.00 4.67
C ILE A 473 -14.24 24.04 3.74
N ARG A 474 -13.44 24.81 2.99
CA ARG A 474 -13.98 25.76 2.00
C ARG A 474 -14.73 25.03 0.90
N ILE A 475 -14.14 23.98 0.32
CA ILE A 475 -14.80 23.13 -0.69
C ILE A 475 -16.13 22.61 -0.14
N TYR A 476 -16.12 22.00 1.05
CA TYR A 476 -17.32 21.41 1.65
C TYR A 476 -18.42 22.43 1.98
N LYS A 477 -18.06 23.66 2.37
CA LYS A 477 -19.02 24.68 2.78
C LYS A 477 -19.48 25.59 1.65
N GLU A 478 -18.64 25.82 0.64
CA GLU A 478 -18.86 26.83 -0.40
C GLU A 478 -19.02 26.22 -1.79
N ILE A 479 -18.69 24.93 -1.98
CA ILE A 479 -18.92 24.15 -3.21
C ILE A 479 -19.62 22.83 -2.83
N PRO A 480 -20.83 22.88 -2.25
CA PRO A 480 -21.51 21.68 -1.78
C PRO A 480 -21.87 20.75 -2.94
N ASN A 481 -21.93 19.44 -2.67
CA ASN A 481 -22.34 18.36 -3.59
C ASN A 481 -21.32 17.93 -4.66
N CYS A 482 -20.15 18.56 -4.75
CA CYS A 482 -19.08 18.10 -5.65
C CYS A 482 -18.44 16.77 -5.21
N ILE A 483 -17.69 16.16 -6.12
CA ILE A 483 -16.73 15.11 -5.80
C ILE A 483 -15.40 15.79 -5.43
N LEU A 484 -14.80 15.39 -4.31
CA LEU A 484 -13.48 15.85 -3.90
C LEU A 484 -12.51 14.68 -3.99
N ALA A 485 -11.66 14.70 -5.02
CA ALA A 485 -10.60 13.74 -5.26
C ALA A 485 -9.26 14.37 -4.88
N SER A 486 -8.65 13.94 -3.77
CA SER A 486 -7.57 14.71 -3.13
C SER A 486 -6.45 13.85 -2.58
N PHE A 487 -5.20 14.27 -2.80
CA PHE A 487 -4.07 13.80 -1.99
C PHE A 487 -4.04 14.52 -0.63
N SER A 488 -3.84 13.79 0.47
CA SER A 488 -3.61 14.41 1.79
C SER A 488 -2.94 13.48 2.79
N THR A 489 -2.42 14.05 3.89
CA THR A 489 -2.03 13.22 5.04
C THR A 489 -3.27 12.62 5.71
N LEU A 490 -3.09 11.50 6.42
CA LEU A 490 -4.20 10.82 7.10
C LEU A 490 -4.71 11.56 8.35
N LYS A 491 -4.18 12.75 8.70
CA LYS A 491 -4.62 13.49 9.90
C LYS A 491 -6.12 13.79 9.87
N ILE A 492 -6.70 14.02 8.69
CA ILE A 492 -8.14 14.32 8.54
C ILE A 492 -9.03 13.16 9.01
N VAL A 493 -8.55 11.91 8.85
CA VAL A 493 -9.27 10.70 9.25
C VAL A 493 -8.85 10.21 10.65
N GLN A 494 -7.55 10.21 10.97
CA GLN A 494 -7.00 9.56 12.17
C GLN A 494 -6.62 10.49 13.31
N ALA A 495 -6.28 11.77 13.05
CA ALA A 495 -5.72 12.62 14.09
C ALA A 495 -6.78 13.05 15.11
N GLY A 496 -6.44 12.94 16.39
CA GLY A 496 -7.33 13.29 17.49
C GLY A 496 -7.82 14.74 17.51
N ASN A 497 -6.92 15.67 17.20
CA ASN A 497 -7.19 17.11 17.15
C ASN A 497 -8.04 17.53 15.94
N PHE A 498 -8.31 16.62 15.00
CA PHE A 498 -9.20 16.84 13.85
C PHE A 498 -10.66 16.42 14.11
N GLN A 499 -11.02 16.06 15.34
CA GLN A 499 -12.40 15.68 15.67
C GLN A 499 -13.43 16.73 15.26
N SER A 500 -13.19 18.00 15.64
CA SER A 500 -14.13 19.08 15.32
C SER A 500 -14.28 19.29 13.81
N PHE A 501 -13.22 19.03 13.04
CA PHE A 501 -13.31 19.01 11.58
C PHE A 501 -14.22 17.87 11.09
N ARG A 502 -13.99 16.63 11.57
CA ARG A 502 -14.80 15.45 11.17
C ARG A 502 -16.26 15.52 11.60
N ASP A 503 -16.59 16.25 12.67
CA ASP A 503 -17.97 16.49 13.07
C ASP A 503 -18.72 17.42 12.09
N ILE A 504 -17.98 18.14 11.23
CA ILE A 504 -18.53 19.07 10.22
C ILE A 504 -18.43 18.47 8.82
N PHE A 505 -17.25 17.96 8.44
CA PHE A 505 -16.99 17.34 7.14
C PHE A 505 -17.56 15.92 7.13
N LEU A 506 -18.85 15.81 6.85
CA LEU A 506 -19.59 14.55 6.85
C LEU A 506 -19.64 13.91 5.45
N SER A 507 -18.60 14.06 4.63
CA SER A 507 -18.61 13.52 3.26
C SER A 507 -18.41 12.01 3.26
N LYS A 508 -19.07 11.28 2.36
CA LYS A 508 -18.84 9.83 2.19
C LYS A 508 -17.52 9.57 1.48
N LEU A 509 -16.64 8.76 2.06
CA LEU A 509 -15.45 8.26 1.35
C LEU A 509 -15.86 7.12 0.42
N GLU A 510 -15.70 7.30 -0.89
CA GLU A 510 -16.06 6.28 -1.89
C GLU A 510 -14.87 5.34 -2.18
N LYS A 511 -13.65 5.87 -2.27
CA LYS A 511 -12.43 5.07 -2.48
C LYS A 511 -11.18 5.76 -1.93
N LEU A 512 -10.16 4.95 -1.59
CA LEU A 512 -8.89 5.41 -1.01
C LEU A 512 -7.73 4.45 -1.34
N PHE A 513 -6.55 5.00 -1.61
CA PHE A 513 -5.28 4.27 -1.53
C PHE A 513 -4.20 5.03 -0.75
N LEU A 514 -3.21 4.31 -0.20
CA LEU A 514 -2.04 4.86 0.50
C LEU A 514 -0.74 4.62 -0.27
N VAL A 515 0.15 5.61 -0.21
CA VAL A 515 1.51 5.57 -0.78
C VAL A 515 2.53 6.19 0.19
N PRO A 516 3.83 5.86 0.06
CA PRO A 516 4.88 6.47 0.88
C PRO A 516 5.03 7.96 0.59
N ALA A 517 5.11 8.80 1.61
CA ALA A 517 5.19 10.25 1.45
C ALA A 517 6.48 10.73 0.75
N ASP A 518 7.58 10.02 0.95
CA ASP A 518 8.91 10.30 0.37
C ASP A 518 8.98 10.10 -1.16
N THR A 519 7.89 9.64 -1.77
CA THR A 519 7.72 9.60 -3.22
C THR A 519 7.31 10.95 -3.81
N PHE A 520 6.81 11.88 -2.99
CA PHE A 520 6.43 13.23 -3.42
C PHE A 520 7.61 14.19 -3.29
N ASP A 521 7.76 15.08 -4.27
CA ASP A 521 8.86 16.05 -4.28
C ASP A 521 8.83 16.97 -3.06
N ASN A 522 10.01 17.14 -2.44
CA ASN A 522 10.21 17.98 -1.24
C ASN A 522 9.46 17.52 0.02
N VAL A 523 8.92 16.29 0.04
CA VAL A 523 8.36 15.69 1.25
C VAL A 523 9.40 14.80 1.91
N ASN A 524 10.03 15.31 2.97
CA ASN A 524 10.97 14.54 3.79
C ASN A 524 10.20 13.93 4.97
N GLY A 525 9.82 12.65 4.89
CA GLY A 525 9.21 11.97 6.03
C GLY A 525 8.75 10.54 5.75
N ASP A 526 8.74 9.74 6.81
CA ASP A 526 8.35 8.34 6.81
C ASP A 526 6.90 8.22 7.31
N PHE A 527 5.94 8.62 6.45
CA PHE A 527 4.50 8.59 6.73
C PHE A 527 3.69 8.31 5.46
N PRO A 528 2.39 7.97 5.53
CA PRO A 528 1.59 7.71 4.36
C PRO A 528 0.95 9.01 3.85
N ILE A 529 0.89 9.15 2.52
CA ILE A 529 -0.03 10.05 1.82
C ILE A 529 -1.17 9.21 1.27
N GLY A 530 -2.41 9.64 1.50
CA GLY A 530 -3.60 9.01 0.94
C GLY A 530 -4.14 9.80 -0.24
N PHE A 531 -4.65 9.10 -1.26
CA PHE A 531 -5.54 9.68 -2.26
C PHE A 531 -6.98 9.30 -1.94
N PHE A 532 -7.82 10.29 -1.69
CA PHE A 532 -9.19 10.11 -1.20
C PHE A 532 -10.19 10.59 -2.25
N VAL A 533 -11.19 9.79 -2.58
CA VAL A 533 -12.34 10.19 -3.41
C VAL A 533 -13.56 10.35 -2.51
N TRP A 534 -13.87 11.58 -2.13
CA TRP A 534 -15.00 11.95 -1.28
C TRP A 534 -16.20 12.38 -2.11
N ASN A 535 -17.39 11.92 -1.74
CA ASN A 535 -18.64 12.44 -2.24
C ASN A 535 -19.27 13.38 -1.21
N THR A 536 -19.20 14.70 -1.47
CA THR A 536 -19.67 15.72 -0.52
C THR A 536 -21.20 15.86 -0.46
N SER A 537 -21.92 15.31 -1.45
CA SER A 537 -23.40 15.29 -1.45
C SER A 537 -23.98 14.29 -0.45
N LYS A 538 -23.19 13.27 -0.06
CA LYS A 538 -23.62 12.21 0.85
C LYS A 538 -23.12 12.48 2.25
N LYS A 539 -24.05 12.66 3.18
CA LYS A 539 -23.73 12.78 4.61
C LYS A 539 -23.46 11.40 5.22
N HIS A 540 -22.21 11.12 5.54
CA HIS A 540 -21.77 9.86 6.14
C HIS A 540 -20.63 10.13 7.14
N LYS A 541 -20.61 9.38 8.25
CA LYS A 541 -19.51 9.42 9.24
C LYS A 541 -18.90 8.04 9.31
N ASP A 542 -17.84 7.85 8.53
CA ASP A 542 -17.06 6.61 8.53
C ASP A 542 -16.48 6.32 9.91
N LYS A 543 -16.46 5.04 10.27
CA LYS A 543 -15.78 4.55 11.48
C LYS A 543 -14.49 3.83 11.13
N ILE A 544 -14.54 2.99 10.12
CA ILE A 544 -13.41 2.22 9.60
C ILE A 544 -13.56 2.18 8.08
N VAL A 545 -12.46 2.33 7.37
CA VAL A 545 -12.39 2.13 5.92
C VAL A 545 -11.22 1.22 5.60
N VAL A 546 -11.32 0.46 4.52
CA VAL A 546 -10.23 -0.37 4.00
C VAL A 546 -9.58 0.40 2.85
N SER A 547 -8.25 0.52 2.88
CA SER A 547 -7.45 1.13 1.83
C SER A 547 -6.49 0.14 1.23
N ASP A 548 -6.29 0.22 -0.08
CA ASP A 548 -5.15 -0.40 -0.73
C ASP A 548 -3.86 0.36 -0.35
N VAL A 549 -2.76 -0.36 -0.20
CA VAL A 549 -1.45 0.20 0.13
C VAL A 549 -0.48 -0.17 -0.99
N PHE A 550 0.21 0.82 -1.55
CA PHE A 550 1.18 0.63 -2.62
C PHE A 550 2.60 0.99 -2.15
N ASP A 551 3.60 0.36 -2.75
CA ASP A 551 5.00 0.77 -2.58
C ASP A 551 5.34 1.99 -3.45
N ALA A 552 6.59 2.47 -3.40
CA ALA A 552 7.05 3.61 -4.20
C ALA A 552 6.97 3.41 -5.73
N ASN A 553 6.80 2.18 -6.21
CA ASN A 553 6.72 1.82 -7.63
C ASN A 553 5.28 1.47 -8.05
N SER A 554 4.26 1.84 -7.25
CA SER A 554 2.85 1.54 -7.49
C SER A 554 2.53 0.04 -7.50
N LYS A 555 3.39 -0.78 -6.89
CA LYS A 555 3.09 -2.19 -6.67
C LYS A 555 2.21 -2.32 -5.43
N PHE A 556 1.11 -3.04 -5.57
CA PHE A 556 0.24 -3.38 -4.44
C PHE A 556 1.04 -4.15 -3.39
N LEU A 557 0.92 -3.72 -2.13
CA LEU A 557 1.56 -4.33 -0.97
C LEU A 557 0.57 -5.14 -0.16
N THR A 558 -0.54 -4.50 0.23
CA THR A 558 -1.56 -5.10 1.11
C THR A 558 -2.78 -4.19 1.19
N THR A 559 -3.79 -4.61 1.95
CA THR A 559 -4.89 -3.74 2.39
C THR A 559 -4.69 -3.33 3.85
N LYS A 560 -5.20 -2.16 4.23
CA LYS A 560 -5.11 -1.62 5.59
C LYS A 560 -6.44 -1.07 6.06
N GLU A 561 -6.86 -1.48 7.27
CA GLU A 561 -7.97 -0.83 7.98
C GLU A 561 -7.52 0.51 8.57
N ILE A 562 -8.29 1.56 8.30
CA ILE A 562 -8.06 2.91 8.81
C ILE A 562 -9.22 3.28 9.71
N LEU A 563 -8.93 3.36 11.01
CA LEU A 563 -9.88 3.82 12.03
C LEU A 563 -10.03 5.35 11.97
N PHE A 564 -11.27 5.81 11.81
CA PHE A 564 -11.62 7.21 12.00
C PHE A 564 -11.69 7.50 13.49
N PHE A 565 -10.69 8.21 14.02
CA PHE A 565 -10.63 8.45 15.46
C PHE A 565 -11.81 9.34 15.90
N ASP A 566 -12.54 8.89 16.93
CA ASP A 566 -13.62 9.63 17.59
C ASP A 566 -13.29 9.88 19.07
N LYS A 567 -13.68 11.03 19.63
CA LYS A 567 -13.46 11.38 21.05
C LYS A 567 -14.06 10.37 22.05
N ASN A 568 -15.08 9.61 21.62
CA ASN A 568 -15.67 8.55 22.44
C ASN A 568 -14.76 7.31 22.54
N ILE A 569 -13.73 7.22 21.69
CA ILE A 569 -12.72 6.16 21.71
C ILE A 569 -11.63 6.58 22.70
N LYS A 570 -11.58 5.90 23.85
CA LYS A 570 -10.50 6.08 24.83
C LYS A 570 -9.18 5.57 24.26
N ARG A 571 -8.09 6.27 24.56
CA ARG A 571 -6.73 5.95 24.14
C ARG A 571 -5.95 5.26 25.26
N ILE A 572 -4.81 4.67 24.91
CA ILE A 572 -3.89 4.09 25.90
C ILE A 572 -3.40 5.13 26.93
N ASN A 573 -3.33 6.42 26.55
CA ASN A 573 -2.96 7.50 27.47
C ASN A 573 -4.03 7.74 28.54
N ASP A 574 -5.31 7.50 28.23
CA ASP A 574 -6.41 7.56 29.18
C ASP A 574 -6.39 6.35 30.13
N TRP A 575 -6.01 5.18 29.62
CA TRP A 575 -5.82 3.96 30.41
C TRP A 575 -4.71 4.08 31.44
N ILE A 576 -3.52 4.55 31.04
CA ILE A 576 -2.40 4.61 31.96
C ILE A 576 -2.63 5.65 33.09
N ASP A 577 -3.45 6.68 32.86
CA ASP A 577 -3.75 7.71 33.87
C ASP A 577 -4.45 7.17 35.11
N TYR A 578 -5.14 6.03 35.02
CA TYR A 578 -5.73 5.35 36.18
C TYR A 578 -4.67 4.84 37.17
N TYR A 579 -3.42 4.64 36.73
CA TYR A 579 -2.32 4.09 37.53
C TYR A 579 -1.27 5.15 37.90
N ARG A 580 -1.68 6.42 37.94
CA ARG A 580 -0.78 7.52 38.32
C ARG A 580 -0.41 7.41 39.80
N VAL A 581 0.86 7.60 40.10
CA VAL A 581 1.42 7.63 41.46
C VAL A 581 2.17 8.92 41.74
N ASP A 582 2.36 9.22 43.02
CA ASP A 582 3.14 10.36 43.50
C ASP A 582 4.65 10.07 43.51
N LYS A 583 5.47 11.12 43.58
CA LYS A 583 6.95 11.02 43.51
C LYS A 583 7.61 10.30 44.71
N ILE A 584 6.86 9.87 45.73
CA ILE A 584 7.43 9.49 47.05
C ILE A 584 8.42 8.33 46.97
N ASN A 585 8.07 7.22 46.31
CA ASN A 585 8.95 6.04 46.17
C ASN A 585 9.39 5.87 44.70
N ASN A 586 9.68 6.98 44.04
CA ASN A 586 9.94 7.04 42.62
C ASN A 586 11.20 6.26 42.23
N ILE A 587 11.07 5.32 41.29
CA ILE A 587 12.18 4.59 40.68
C ILE A 587 12.51 5.09 39.27
N GLY A 588 11.77 6.07 38.75
CA GLY A 588 11.96 6.66 37.43
C GLY A 588 10.67 7.27 36.89
N VAL A 589 10.73 7.96 35.75
CA VAL A 589 9.56 8.58 35.12
C VAL A 589 9.40 8.07 33.69
N ILE A 590 8.18 7.67 33.30
CA ILE A 590 7.86 7.46 31.89
C ILE A 590 7.59 8.82 31.26
N MET A 591 8.27 9.12 30.16
CA MET A 591 7.96 10.21 29.25
C MET A 591 7.25 9.64 28.02
N ALA A 592 6.18 10.26 27.57
CA ALA A 592 5.49 9.92 26.33
C ALA A 592 4.84 11.16 25.70
N ASP A 593 4.29 11.01 24.50
CA ASP A 593 3.54 12.05 23.79
C ASP A 593 2.23 11.44 23.24
N ALA A 594 1.66 12.00 22.17
CA ALA A 594 0.47 11.46 21.51
C ALA A 594 0.59 9.93 21.27
N PRO A 595 -0.52 9.18 21.43
CA PRO A 595 -0.48 7.73 21.41
C PRO A 595 -0.54 7.13 20.01
N ASP A 596 0.46 7.43 19.18
CA ASP A 596 0.63 6.88 17.83
C ASP A 596 2.09 6.59 17.51
N PHE A 597 2.34 5.90 16.40
CA PHE A 597 3.68 5.49 15.97
C PHE A 597 4.60 6.68 15.67
N GLN A 598 4.09 7.75 15.07
CA GLN A 598 4.84 8.99 14.81
C GLN A 598 5.53 9.52 16.08
N ASN A 599 4.83 9.42 17.20
CA ASN A 599 5.24 9.97 18.49
C ASN A 599 5.90 8.95 19.42
N ASN A 600 5.95 7.66 19.04
CA ASN A 600 6.64 6.60 19.81
C ASN A 600 8.13 6.90 20.03
N LYS A 601 8.77 7.66 19.14
CA LYS A 601 10.17 8.09 19.28
C LYS A 601 10.46 8.91 20.56
N TYR A 602 9.42 9.49 21.16
CA TYR A 602 9.52 10.26 22.41
C TYR A 602 9.26 9.43 23.66
N ILE A 603 8.91 8.15 23.52
CA ILE A 603 8.71 7.28 24.68
C ILE A 603 10.06 6.93 25.27
N SER A 604 10.24 7.19 26.55
CA SER A 604 11.42 6.79 27.30
C SER A 604 11.17 6.71 28.79
N ILE A 605 11.92 5.85 29.49
CA ILE A 605 12.01 5.87 30.95
C ILE A 605 13.27 6.65 31.32
N LEU A 606 13.13 7.62 32.22
CA LEU A 606 14.17 8.58 32.63
C LEU A 606 14.29 8.60 34.16
N ASN A 607 15.39 9.14 34.70
CA ASN A 607 15.56 9.31 36.15
C ASN A 607 14.55 10.31 36.73
N ASP A 608 14.36 11.46 36.09
CA ASP A 608 13.38 12.48 36.48
C ASP A 608 12.79 13.21 35.25
N LYS A 609 11.76 14.02 35.50
CA LYS A 609 11.02 14.78 34.48
C LYS A 609 11.91 15.82 33.81
N THR A 610 11.79 15.94 32.48
CA THR A 610 12.48 16.95 31.68
C THR A 610 11.60 18.18 31.42
N SER A 611 12.16 19.23 30.82
CA SER A 611 11.43 20.45 30.41
C SER A 611 10.58 20.27 29.15
N ARG A 612 10.60 19.09 28.53
CA ARG A 612 9.85 18.81 27.30
C ARG A 612 8.34 18.90 27.56
N HIS A 613 7.59 19.43 26.60
CA HIS A 613 6.14 19.27 26.58
C HIS A 613 5.78 17.82 26.24
N GLY A 614 5.08 17.13 27.13
CA GLY A 614 4.69 15.73 26.97
C GLY A 614 3.98 15.19 28.21
N LYS A 615 3.60 13.92 28.16
CA LYS A 615 3.03 13.17 29.28
C LYS A 615 4.18 12.63 30.14
N PHE A 616 4.14 12.92 31.44
CA PHE A 616 5.06 12.36 32.42
C PHE A 616 4.28 11.65 33.52
N MET A 617 4.76 10.49 33.93
CA MET A 617 4.21 9.75 35.06
C MET A 617 5.34 9.07 35.85
N TYR A 618 5.36 9.31 37.16
CA TYR A 618 6.30 8.66 38.06
C TYR A 618 6.03 7.17 38.13
N ILE A 619 7.08 6.40 38.41
CA ILE A 619 7.05 4.94 38.46
C ILE A 619 7.39 4.54 39.89
N ASP A 620 6.61 3.66 40.47
CA ASP A 620 6.92 2.97 41.73
C ASP A 620 6.47 1.51 41.66
N TYR A 621 6.46 0.81 42.80
CA TYR A 621 6.04 -0.59 42.83
C TYR A 621 4.57 -0.81 42.40
N ASN A 622 3.68 0.17 42.59
CA ASN A 622 2.24 0.03 42.34
C ASN A 622 1.91 0.01 40.85
N ASN A 623 2.64 0.78 40.05
CA ASN A 623 2.36 0.96 38.63
C ASN A 623 3.45 0.41 37.69
N LEU A 624 4.55 -0.14 38.22
CA LEU A 624 5.67 -0.64 37.40
C LEU A 624 5.19 -1.53 36.24
N ILE A 625 4.24 -2.44 36.47
CA ILE A 625 3.84 -3.40 35.44
C ILE A 625 2.91 -2.79 34.40
N THR A 626 1.97 -1.93 34.81
CA THR A 626 1.13 -1.21 33.83
C THR A 626 1.98 -0.26 32.99
N ILE A 627 3.03 0.34 33.58
CA ILE A 627 4.02 1.14 32.85
C ILE A 627 4.85 0.28 31.89
N CYS A 628 5.30 -0.91 32.31
CA CYS A 628 6.03 -1.83 31.43
C CYS A 628 5.17 -2.32 30.26
N ILE A 629 3.88 -2.59 30.48
CA ILE A 629 2.92 -2.91 29.41
C ILE A 629 2.81 -1.70 28.48
N TYR A 630 2.47 -0.51 29.01
CA TYR A 630 2.38 0.73 28.23
C TYR A 630 3.63 0.97 27.37
N TYR A 631 4.81 0.77 27.94
CA TYR A 631 6.07 0.94 27.25
C TYR A 631 6.31 -0.13 26.18
N ALA A 632 6.09 -1.40 26.49
CA ALA A 632 6.31 -2.52 25.58
C ALA A 632 5.36 -2.48 24.38
N VAL A 633 4.04 -2.30 24.62
CA VAL A 633 3.04 -2.28 23.53
C VAL A 633 3.29 -1.14 22.54
N ARG A 634 3.84 -0.02 23.02
CA ARG A 634 4.17 1.13 22.18
C ARG A 634 5.50 0.99 21.43
N LEU A 635 6.38 0.05 21.78
CA LEU A 635 7.75 -0.01 21.24
C LEU A 635 8.14 -1.36 20.64
N CYS A 636 7.38 -2.44 20.88
CA CYS A 636 7.75 -3.75 20.38
C CYS A 636 7.43 -3.95 18.89
N ILE A 637 6.45 -3.21 18.36
CA ILE A 637 6.14 -3.13 16.92
C ILE A 637 6.97 -2.00 16.31
N GLU A 638 7.66 -2.29 15.21
CA GLU A 638 8.47 -1.31 14.49
C GLU A 638 7.57 -0.22 13.88
N ALA A 639 7.96 1.04 14.07
CA ALA A 639 7.33 2.16 13.38
C ALA A 639 7.77 2.17 11.91
N THR A 640 6.80 2.30 11.02
CA THR A 640 6.99 2.35 9.56
C THR A 640 6.10 3.47 9.01
N TRP A 641 6.35 3.96 7.80
CA TRP A 641 5.40 4.88 7.15
C TRP A 641 3.97 4.34 7.11
N ILE A 642 3.77 3.02 7.05
CA ILE A 642 2.45 2.41 6.97
C ILE A 642 1.68 2.65 8.27
N ASN A 643 2.28 2.35 9.43
CA ASN A 643 1.60 2.43 10.74
C ASN A 643 1.77 3.78 11.46
N ASP A 644 2.51 4.72 10.89
CA ASP A 644 2.87 6.03 11.47
C ASP A 644 1.70 6.79 12.15
N ARG A 645 0.47 6.65 11.66
CA ARG A 645 -0.74 7.33 12.19
C ARG A 645 -1.67 6.45 13.03
N ASP A 646 -1.35 5.17 13.22
CA ASP A 646 -2.20 4.24 13.96
C ASP A 646 -2.23 4.60 15.44
N GLN A 647 -3.45 4.69 15.99
CA GLN A 647 -3.69 5.13 17.35
C GLN A 647 -3.70 3.94 18.31
N PHE A 648 -2.92 4.03 19.38
CA PHE A 648 -2.98 3.08 20.49
C PHE A 648 -4.17 3.37 21.40
N LEU A 649 -5.03 2.36 21.56
CA LEU A 649 -6.33 2.48 22.20
C LEU A 649 -6.30 2.00 23.65
N TYR A 650 -7.38 2.33 24.37
CA TYR A 650 -7.65 1.78 25.69
C TYR A 650 -7.89 0.26 25.58
N PRO A 651 -7.19 -0.59 26.35
CA PRO A 651 -7.30 -2.03 26.23
C PRO A 651 -8.58 -2.60 26.85
N ASN A 652 -8.94 -3.82 26.48
CA ASN A 652 -9.89 -4.63 27.26
C ASN A 652 -9.21 -5.23 28.50
N ASP A 653 -9.96 -5.81 29.44
CA ASP A 653 -9.41 -6.24 30.73
C ASP A 653 -8.67 -7.60 30.68
N LEU A 654 -8.56 -8.25 29.50
CA LEU A 654 -7.96 -9.59 29.39
C LEU A 654 -6.46 -9.62 29.72
N TRP A 655 -5.75 -8.49 29.60
CA TRP A 655 -4.32 -8.40 29.96
C TRP A 655 -4.09 -8.58 31.47
N GLU A 656 -5.10 -8.35 32.31
CA GLU A 656 -4.96 -8.44 33.78
C GLU A 656 -4.66 -9.86 34.23
N GLU A 657 -5.19 -10.87 33.54
CA GLU A 657 -5.04 -12.28 33.87
C GLU A 657 -3.87 -12.95 33.13
N ASP A 658 -3.35 -12.32 32.08
CA ASP A 658 -2.21 -12.84 31.30
C ASP A 658 -0.86 -12.46 31.97
N LEU A 659 -0.54 -13.17 33.06
CA LEU A 659 0.70 -12.96 33.82
C LEU A 659 1.96 -13.20 32.98
N GLU A 660 1.89 -14.06 31.96
CA GLU A 660 3.01 -14.29 31.05
C GLU A 660 3.26 -13.04 30.21
N PHE A 661 2.22 -12.47 29.58
CA PHE A 661 2.31 -11.20 28.85
C PHE A 661 2.84 -10.06 29.72
N GLN A 662 2.38 -9.94 30.97
CA GLN A 662 2.88 -8.92 31.90
C GLN A 662 4.38 -9.09 32.18
N SER A 663 4.82 -10.34 32.41
CA SER A 663 6.23 -10.66 32.65
C SER A 663 7.10 -10.42 31.41
N ASP A 664 6.58 -10.71 30.22
CA ASP A 664 7.23 -10.47 28.94
C ASP A 664 7.39 -8.97 28.69
N CYS A 665 6.38 -8.14 28.99
CA CYS A 665 6.48 -6.69 28.91
C CYS A 665 7.52 -6.11 29.88
N LEU A 666 7.63 -6.66 31.09
CA LEU A 666 8.68 -6.28 32.06
C LEU A 666 10.07 -6.60 31.51
N ALA A 667 10.30 -7.83 31.04
CA ALA A 667 11.57 -8.25 30.46
C ALA A 667 11.96 -7.38 29.25
N PHE A 668 11.00 -7.09 28.37
CA PHE A 668 11.20 -6.17 27.25
C PHE A 668 11.66 -4.79 27.73
N THR A 669 10.96 -4.22 28.71
CA THR A 669 11.25 -2.86 29.22
C THR A 669 12.66 -2.74 29.82
N LEU A 670 13.11 -3.76 30.57
CA LEU A 670 14.41 -3.77 31.22
C LEU A 670 15.59 -3.67 30.25
N PHE A 671 15.49 -4.30 29.08
CA PHE A 671 16.58 -4.41 28.10
C PHE A 671 16.31 -3.64 26.80
N HIS A 672 15.31 -2.77 26.76
CA HIS A 672 15.01 -1.93 25.60
C HIS A 672 15.76 -0.60 25.65
N GLY A 673 16.20 -0.11 24.49
CA GLY A 673 17.07 1.06 24.38
C GLY A 673 16.45 2.42 24.71
N GLN A 674 15.13 2.48 24.88
CA GLN A 674 14.41 3.68 25.35
C GLN A 674 14.26 3.71 26.89
N ASN A 675 14.74 2.68 27.59
CA ASN A 675 14.98 2.78 29.02
C ASN A 675 16.33 3.47 29.16
N ARG A 676 16.30 4.75 29.51
CA ARG A 676 17.44 5.65 29.54
C ARG A 676 17.77 6.07 30.98
N ILE A 677 17.38 5.24 31.96
CA ILE A 677 17.88 5.39 33.32
C ILE A 677 19.40 5.41 33.27
N SER A 678 20.02 6.34 33.97
CA SER A 678 21.47 6.43 34.08
C SER A 678 21.88 6.55 35.55
N ALA A 679 22.89 5.78 35.96
CA ALA A 679 23.50 5.89 37.27
C ALA A 679 24.27 7.21 37.46
N GLU A 680 24.51 7.97 36.38
CA GLU A 680 25.09 9.33 36.45
C GLU A 680 24.06 10.37 36.91
N GLU A 681 22.76 10.09 36.76
CA GLU A 681 21.66 11.02 37.05
C GLU A 681 20.91 10.68 38.35
N GLY A 682 21.31 9.63 39.07
CA GLY A 682 20.73 9.21 40.34
C GLY A 682 20.86 7.70 40.60
N ILE A 683 20.27 7.23 41.70
CA ILE A 683 20.30 5.81 42.08
C ILE A 683 19.62 4.97 40.99
N ASN A 684 20.32 3.95 40.50
CA ASN A 684 19.78 3.02 39.52
C ASN A 684 18.99 1.90 40.21
N HIS A 685 17.66 2.00 40.17
CA HIS A 685 16.76 0.99 40.71
C HIS A 685 16.45 -0.18 39.75
N TRP A 686 16.98 -0.16 38.51
CA TRP A 686 16.55 -1.01 37.40
C TRP A 686 17.47 -2.20 37.09
N ILE A 687 18.46 -2.48 37.94
CA ILE A 687 19.35 -3.65 37.79
C ILE A 687 18.56 -4.94 38.13
N PRO A 688 18.36 -5.89 37.20
CA PRO A 688 17.54 -7.07 37.46
C PRO A 688 18.34 -8.28 37.98
N PHE A 689 19.60 -8.09 38.36
CA PHE A 689 20.52 -9.14 38.77
C PHE A 689 21.08 -8.87 40.17
N SER A 690 21.44 -9.94 40.87
CA SER A 690 22.29 -9.85 42.06
C SER A 690 23.76 -9.70 41.68
N GLU A 691 24.56 -9.21 42.62
CA GLU A 691 26.01 -9.04 42.49
C GLU A 691 26.69 -10.36 42.10
N ALA A 692 26.27 -11.47 42.73
CA ALA A 692 26.81 -12.80 42.45
C ALA A 692 26.49 -13.29 41.03
N GLU A 693 25.31 -12.96 40.49
CA GLU A 693 24.90 -13.38 39.13
C GLU A 693 25.75 -12.72 38.04
N VAL A 694 26.29 -11.53 38.30
CA VAL A 694 27.08 -10.77 37.32
C VAL A 694 28.56 -10.60 37.69
N GLY A 695 28.97 -11.12 38.86
CA GLY A 695 30.33 -10.95 39.37
C GLY A 695 30.67 -9.49 39.64
N ALA A 696 29.74 -8.73 40.24
CA ALA A 696 29.95 -7.33 40.56
C ALA A 696 31.15 -7.16 41.51
N LYS A 697 31.90 -6.08 41.33
CA LYS A 697 33.12 -5.76 42.11
C LYS A 697 32.82 -5.19 43.50
N ASP A 698 31.59 -4.74 43.73
CA ASP A 698 31.09 -4.20 44.99
C ASP A 698 29.55 -4.33 45.02
N SER A 699 28.93 -3.90 46.11
CA SER A 699 27.48 -3.94 46.35
C SER A 699 26.73 -2.91 45.50
N PHE A 700 25.56 -3.28 44.98
CA PHE A 700 24.67 -2.33 44.32
C PHE A 700 24.00 -1.41 45.34
N GLU A 701 23.80 -0.14 44.97
CA GLU A 701 23.11 0.86 45.80
C GLU A 701 21.61 0.59 45.93
N SER A 702 21.03 -0.21 45.04
CA SER A 702 19.61 -0.58 45.08
C SER A 702 19.37 -1.98 44.54
N HIS A 703 18.64 -2.79 45.31
CA HIS A 703 18.17 -4.12 44.92
C HIS A 703 16.72 -4.14 44.44
N PHE A 704 16.07 -2.96 44.29
CA PHE A 704 14.63 -2.84 44.03
C PHE A 704 14.12 -3.77 42.92
N MET A 705 14.65 -3.69 41.69
CA MET A 705 14.12 -4.47 40.57
C MET A 705 14.33 -5.98 40.78
N LYS A 706 15.48 -6.39 41.32
CA LYS A 706 15.75 -7.79 41.65
C LYS A 706 14.80 -8.30 42.73
N ASP A 707 14.59 -7.54 43.78
CA ASP A 707 13.66 -7.90 44.86
C ASP A 707 12.20 -7.90 44.41
N PHE A 708 11.83 -7.02 43.49
CA PHE A 708 10.52 -7.02 42.84
C PHE A 708 10.29 -8.31 42.05
N ILE A 709 11.27 -8.70 41.23
CA ILE A 709 11.24 -9.93 40.44
C ILE A 709 11.18 -11.18 41.32
N ASP A 710 11.91 -11.19 42.43
CA ASP A 710 11.94 -12.30 43.40
C ASP A 710 10.68 -12.35 44.30
N GLY A 711 9.79 -11.36 44.22
CA GLY A 711 8.58 -11.29 45.04
C GLY A 711 8.85 -10.90 46.51
N LYS A 712 9.97 -10.23 46.80
CA LYS A 712 10.39 -9.81 48.15
C LYS A 712 9.82 -8.46 48.59
N ILE A 713 9.31 -7.66 47.65
CA ILE A 713 8.70 -6.36 47.95
C ILE A 713 7.25 -6.55 48.44
N LYS A 714 6.93 -6.02 49.62
CA LYS A 714 5.57 -6.03 50.16
C LYS A 714 4.76 -4.83 49.63
N PRO A 715 3.58 -5.03 49.03
CA PRO A 715 2.68 -3.93 48.72
C PRO A 715 2.26 -3.18 49.99
N LYS A 716 2.19 -1.85 49.96
CA LYS A 716 1.40 -1.10 50.95
C LYS A 716 -0.08 -1.22 50.58
N GLU A 717 -0.93 -1.39 51.59
CA GLU A 717 -2.39 -1.39 51.44
C GLU A 717 -2.85 -0.04 50.89
N THR A 718 -3.11 0.04 49.60
CA THR A 718 -3.79 1.16 48.94
C THR A 718 -4.71 0.64 47.83
N LYS A 719 -5.76 1.42 47.54
CA LYS A 719 -6.99 1.06 46.81
C LYS A 719 -6.78 0.24 45.52
N GLU A 720 -7.48 -0.90 45.50
CA GLU A 720 -8.02 -1.73 44.40
C GLU A 720 -7.12 -2.62 43.49
N LEU A 721 -7.55 -3.89 43.47
CA LEU A 721 -7.41 -5.00 42.50
C LEU A 721 -6.02 -5.55 42.12
N LEU A 722 -5.04 -4.75 41.69
CA LEU A 722 -3.76 -5.30 41.21
C LEU A 722 -2.80 -5.67 42.35
N THR A 723 -2.86 -4.93 43.45
CA THR A 723 -2.04 -5.18 44.66
C THR A 723 -2.51 -6.41 45.44
N GLU A 724 -3.83 -6.69 45.47
CA GLU A 724 -4.38 -7.91 46.09
C GLU A 724 -4.06 -9.19 45.29
N ARG A 725 -3.89 -9.07 43.96
CA ARG A 725 -3.62 -10.22 43.06
C ARG A 725 -2.14 -10.62 42.97
N ARG A 726 -1.21 -9.77 43.41
CA ARG A 726 0.24 -10.07 43.39
C ARG A 726 0.66 -10.83 44.65
N SER A 727 0.71 -12.15 44.54
CA SER A 727 1.35 -13.00 45.55
C SER A 727 2.82 -12.62 45.76
N GLN A 728 3.35 -12.74 46.98
CA GLN A 728 4.79 -12.63 47.32
C GLN A 728 5.60 -13.81 46.75
N LYS A 729 5.38 -14.15 45.48
CA LYS A 729 6.05 -15.22 44.76
C LYS A 729 6.91 -14.60 43.65
N PRO A 730 8.05 -15.23 43.33
CA PRO A 730 8.86 -14.82 42.18
C PRO A 730 8.05 -14.77 40.89
N ILE A 731 8.31 -13.75 40.07
CA ILE A 731 7.70 -13.63 38.73
C ILE A 731 8.13 -14.82 37.87
N LYS A 732 7.15 -15.46 37.24
CA LYS A 732 7.40 -16.54 36.28
C LYS A 732 7.54 -15.96 34.89
N PHE A 733 8.78 -15.91 34.39
CA PHE A 733 9.06 -15.50 33.02
C PHE A 733 8.86 -16.63 32.02
N SER A 734 8.42 -16.25 30.83
CA SER A 734 8.42 -17.13 29.66
C SER A 734 9.82 -17.57 29.25
N LYS A 735 9.89 -18.50 28.30
CA LYS A 735 11.17 -18.93 27.72
C LYS A 735 11.89 -17.77 27.03
N GLU A 736 11.19 -16.99 26.22
CA GLU A 736 11.75 -15.87 25.47
C GLU A 736 12.26 -14.76 26.40
N ALA A 737 11.53 -14.46 27.47
CA ALA A 737 11.97 -13.51 28.48
C ALA A 737 13.22 -14.03 29.23
N LYS A 738 13.28 -15.32 29.58
CA LYS A 738 14.48 -15.93 30.19
C LYS A 738 15.72 -15.84 29.28
N ASP A 739 15.56 -16.07 27.98
CA ASP A 739 16.64 -15.93 27.01
C ASP A 739 17.21 -14.49 26.99
N ILE A 740 16.35 -13.48 27.16
CA ILE A 740 16.76 -12.08 27.27
C ILE A 740 17.50 -11.82 28.58
N PHE A 741 17.01 -12.31 29.72
CA PHE A 741 17.73 -12.18 30.99
C PHE A 741 19.11 -12.82 30.91
N GLU A 742 19.25 -13.97 30.25
CA GLU A 742 20.55 -14.61 30.10
C GLU A 742 21.49 -13.80 29.20
N ALA A 743 21.00 -13.33 28.04
CA ALA A 743 21.80 -12.47 27.17
C ALA A 743 22.20 -11.16 27.86
N GLY A 744 21.30 -10.56 28.64
CA GLY A 744 21.57 -9.38 29.46
C GLY A 744 22.58 -9.67 30.56
N ARG A 745 22.48 -10.81 31.24
CA ARG A 745 23.41 -11.21 32.32
C ARG A 745 24.83 -11.34 31.80
N GLU A 746 25.02 -11.97 30.64
CA GLU A 746 26.34 -12.09 30.02
C GLU A 746 26.91 -10.72 29.61
N LEU A 747 26.06 -9.78 29.19
CA LEU A 747 26.47 -8.40 28.94
C LEU A 747 26.94 -7.69 30.22
N TRP A 748 26.20 -7.83 31.33
CA TRP A 748 26.61 -7.26 32.63
C TRP A 748 27.89 -7.91 33.16
N LYS A 749 28.02 -9.23 33.09
CA LYS A 749 29.27 -9.94 33.45
C LYS A 749 30.46 -9.40 32.65
N TYR A 750 30.27 -9.16 31.36
CA TYR A 750 31.33 -8.61 30.53
C TYR A 750 31.70 -7.17 30.92
N TYR A 751 30.70 -6.33 31.19
CA TYR A 751 30.92 -4.98 31.71
C TYR A 751 31.72 -5.02 33.03
N HIS A 752 31.34 -5.88 33.99
CA HIS A 752 32.02 -5.99 35.28
C HIS A 752 33.47 -6.53 35.23
N LYS A 753 33.91 -7.09 34.10
CA LYS A 753 35.33 -7.46 33.90
C LYS A 753 36.24 -6.25 33.68
N HIS A 754 35.69 -5.10 33.30
CA HIS A 754 36.47 -3.89 33.03
C HIS A 754 36.82 -3.13 34.32
N ASP A 755 37.94 -2.41 34.31
CA ASP A 755 38.36 -1.55 35.42
C ASP A 755 37.78 -0.14 35.31
N LEU A 756 37.71 0.57 36.43
CA LEU A 756 37.20 1.96 36.49
C LEU A 756 35.77 2.13 35.94
N ILE A 757 34.90 1.16 36.25
CA ILE A 757 33.49 1.17 35.87
C ILE A 757 32.60 1.71 36.99
N ASN A 758 31.39 2.18 36.64
CA ASN A 758 30.34 2.46 37.62
C ASN A 758 29.62 1.15 37.93
N ILE A 759 29.69 0.68 39.18
CA ILE A 759 29.13 -0.62 39.58
C ILE A 759 27.61 -0.62 39.47
N ASN A 760 26.96 0.55 39.60
CA ASN A 760 25.52 0.72 39.50
C ASN A 760 25.03 0.94 38.05
N ALA A 761 25.86 0.68 37.03
CA ALA A 761 25.52 0.95 35.63
C ALA A 761 24.21 0.28 35.19
N SER A 762 23.35 1.07 34.56
CA SER A 762 22.13 0.61 33.89
C SER A 762 22.45 -0.02 32.53
N TYR A 763 21.43 -0.57 31.87
CA TYR A 763 21.56 -0.98 30.46
C TYR A 763 22.04 0.17 29.56
N TYR A 764 21.52 1.37 29.79
CA TYR A 764 21.88 2.56 29.02
C TYR A 764 23.34 2.93 29.24
N ASP A 765 23.81 2.91 30.48
CA ASP A 765 25.18 3.24 30.86
C ASP A 765 26.18 2.23 30.28
N ILE A 766 25.88 0.93 30.34
CA ILE A 766 26.70 -0.12 29.74
C ILE A 766 26.82 0.11 28.23
N ARG A 767 25.71 0.41 27.55
CA ARG A 767 25.74 0.74 26.14
C ARG A 767 26.56 2.00 25.86
N LYS A 768 26.39 3.05 26.66
CA LYS A 768 27.13 4.31 26.54
C LYS A 768 28.63 4.09 26.72
N PHE A 769 29.05 3.25 27.66
CA PHE A 769 30.44 2.89 27.92
C PHE A 769 31.11 2.29 26.67
N PHE A 770 30.49 1.29 26.04
CA PHE A 770 31.07 0.63 24.88
C PHE A 770 30.87 1.40 23.57
N GLN A 771 29.70 2.00 23.36
CA GLN A 771 29.36 2.66 22.10
C GLN A 771 29.92 4.10 22.04
N GLY A 772 30.14 4.74 23.18
CA GLY A 772 30.49 6.16 23.24
C GLY A 772 29.39 7.06 22.68
N VAL A 773 29.70 8.35 22.59
CA VAL A 773 28.83 9.38 21.99
C VAL A 773 29.55 10.07 20.84
N ASP A 774 28.80 10.42 19.81
CA ASP A 774 29.30 11.24 18.70
C ASP A 774 29.51 12.68 19.19
N SER A 775 30.71 13.23 18.95
CA SER A 775 31.12 14.53 19.49
C SER A 775 30.38 15.71 18.85
N LYS A 776 29.76 15.54 17.67
CA LYS A 776 29.02 16.60 16.97
C LYS A 776 27.54 16.62 17.34
N SER A 777 26.91 15.46 17.42
CA SER A 777 25.47 15.31 17.67
C SER A 777 25.12 15.02 19.13
N GLY A 778 26.10 14.62 19.95
CA GLY A 778 25.89 14.19 21.34
C GLY A 778 25.10 12.87 21.45
N ARG A 779 24.83 12.18 20.35
CA ARG A 779 24.06 10.93 20.32
C ARG A 779 24.98 9.73 20.50
N MET A 780 24.48 8.69 21.19
CA MET A 780 25.19 7.42 21.31
C MET A 780 25.45 6.82 19.92
N ASN A 781 26.68 6.36 19.65
CA ASN A 781 27.01 5.75 18.36
C ASN A 781 26.26 4.43 18.18
N ASN A 782 26.01 3.97 16.95
CA ASN A 782 25.28 2.71 16.71
C ASN A 782 26.12 1.44 16.93
N LYS A 783 27.44 1.55 16.85
CA LYS A 783 28.41 0.44 16.96
C LYS A 783 29.51 0.80 17.96
N SER A 784 30.12 -0.22 18.55
CA SER A 784 31.38 -0.10 19.30
C SER A 784 32.54 -0.63 18.45
N ILE A 785 33.78 -0.27 18.80
CA ILE A 785 34.99 -0.95 18.32
C ILE A 785 35.23 -2.28 19.04
N ASP A 786 34.55 -2.53 20.16
CA ASP A 786 34.66 -3.76 20.94
C ASP A 786 33.84 -4.89 20.29
N GLU A 787 34.53 -5.86 19.71
CA GLU A 787 33.92 -7.01 19.02
C GLU A 787 33.14 -7.93 19.96
N THR A 788 33.63 -8.11 21.21
CA THR A 788 32.97 -8.99 22.19
C THR A 788 31.66 -8.37 22.64
N TYR A 789 31.67 -7.08 22.97
CA TYR A 789 30.46 -6.31 23.22
C TYR A 789 29.49 -6.38 22.05
N ASN A 790 29.96 -6.15 20.82
CA ASN A 790 29.11 -6.17 19.62
C ASN A 790 28.41 -7.53 19.43
N LYS A 791 29.09 -8.64 19.75
CA LYS A 791 28.49 -9.98 19.75
C LYS A 791 27.42 -10.15 20.84
N LEU A 792 27.71 -9.71 22.06
CA LEU A 792 26.79 -9.81 23.20
C LEU A 792 25.53 -8.95 23.02
N ILE A 793 25.69 -7.67 22.66
CA ILE A 793 24.57 -6.77 22.38
C ILE A 793 23.79 -7.22 21.14
N GLY A 794 24.45 -7.81 20.15
CA GLY A 794 23.82 -8.42 18.98
C GLY A 794 22.89 -9.56 19.37
N ASN A 795 23.36 -10.51 20.19
CA ASN A 795 22.53 -11.59 20.72
C ASN A 795 21.36 -11.05 21.55
N LEU A 796 21.58 -10.09 22.45
CA LEU A 796 20.50 -9.47 23.23
C LEU A 796 19.43 -8.84 22.32
N ARG A 797 19.84 -8.08 21.29
CA ARG A 797 18.92 -7.48 20.32
C ARG A 797 18.14 -8.53 19.52
N GLU A 798 18.76 -9.65 19.18
CA GLU A 798 18.08 -10.78 18.51
C GLU A 798 17.01 -11.40 19.41
N ARG A 799 17.33 -11.68 20.69
CA ARG A 799 16.35 -12.20 21.66
C ARG A 799 15.21 -11.22 21.91
N MET A 800 15.50 -9.92 21.97
CA MET A 800 14.50 -8.86 22.05
C MET A 800 13.53 -8.88 20.85
N LYS A 801 14.03 -9.09 19.62
CA LYS A 801 13.16 -9.23 18.44
C LYS A 801 12.25 -10.46 18.51
N ILE A 802 12.74 -11.57 19.06
CA ILE A 802 11.93 -12.79 19.27
C ILE A 802 10.80 -12.51 20.26
N LEU A 803 11.12 -11.86 21.39
CA LEU A 803 10.10 -11.50 22.39
C LEU A 803 9.09 -10.49 21.83
N SER A 804 9.52 -9.48 21.06
CA SER A 804 8.60 -8.55 20.39
C SER A 804 7.55 -9.25 19.56
N LYS A 805 7.95 -10.25 18.75
CA LYS A 805 7.03 -11.04 17.91
C LYS A 805 6.05 -11.88 18.73
N LYS A 806 6.38 -12.19 19.97
CA LYS A 806 5.49 -12.88 20.91
C LYS A 806 4.49 -11.93 21.57
N ILE A 807 4.93 -10.72 21.93
CA ILE A 807 4.08 -9.66 22.50
C ILE A 807 3.08 -9.14 21.47
N GLU A 808 3.49 -8.99 20.21
CA GLU A 808 2.71 -8.34 19.16
C GLU A 808 1.27 -8.89 18.98
N PRO A 809 1.01 -10.21 18.87
CA PRO A 809 -0.35 -10.73 18.76
C PRO A 809 -1.27 -10.32 19.93
N LYS A 810 -0.71 -10.22 21.14
CA LYS A 810 -1.44 -9.84 22.36
C LYS A 810 -1.88 -8.37 22.34
N ILE A 811 -1.15 -7.50 21.64
CA ILE A 811 -1.52 -6.08 21.48
C ILE A 811 -2.87 -5.97 20.78
N TYR A 812 -3.07 -6.76 19.73
CA TYR A 812 -4.35 -6.79 19.00
C TYR A 812 -5.43 -7.54 19.78
N GLU A 813 -5.10 -8.65 20.45
CA GLU A 813 -6.02 -9.42 21.30
C GLU A 813 -6.60 -8.56 22.43
N PHE A 814 -5.74 -7.78 23.10
CA PHE A 814 -6.13 -6.91 24.21
C PHE A 814 -6.64 -5.55 23.75
N GLY A 815 -6.71 -5.31 22.44
CA GLY A 815 -7.32 -4.11 21.86
C GLY A 815 -6.48 -2.83 21.98
N PHE A 816 -5.19 -2.94 22.28
CA PHE A 816 -4.26 -1.80 22.25
C PHE A 816 -4.09 -1.26 20.82
N LEU A 817 -4.24 -2.09 19.79
CA LEU A 817 -4.34 -1.71 18.38
C LEU A 817 -5.49 -2.46 17.71
N LYS A 818 -6.00 -1.89 16.60
CA LYS A 818 -6.91 -2.59 15.68
C LYS A 818 -6.10 -3.33 14.62
N LYS A 819 -6.61 -4.48 14.19
CA LYS A 819 -5.97 -5.32 13.16
C LYS A 819 -6.04 -4.67 11.79
#